data_AF-A0A0Q9MIT2-F1
#
_entry.id   AF-A0A0Q9MIT2-F1
#
_cell.length_a   1.000
_cell.length_b   1.000
_cell.length_c   1.000
_cell.angle_alpha   90.00
_cell.angle_beta   90.00
_cell.angle_gamma   90.00
#
_symmetry.space_group_name_H-M   'P 1'
#
loop_
_entity.id
_entity.type
_entity.pdbx_description
1 polymer ?
#
loop_
_entity_poly.entity_id
_entity_poly.type
_entity_poly.pdbx_seq_one_letter_code
_entity_poly.pdbx_strand_id
1 'polypeptide(L)'
;MTTQHSAESPHRQPPSTDLPRVALVGVHGFGERHLANLARLEQAGALELVAVADPNPPQPGSLAGSVAVYPDMDGLLAAQPGVDVVIIATPIQTHAPLALAALSAGKDVYVEKPPVASLAQFQDVLAAAGKAGRLVQVGFQSLGSHALPAIRDLVAAGDIGTVLGISATGQWLRTTAYFKRSRWAGKRSLDGVDVVDGVATNALAHAVATALHLAGAHTLADIASVETDLYRANQTESDDTSVLRVRTSQGTTLLCALTLCAPEQLDPTVTVHGTLGDITLSYTSDEVVITTPDGERRETYARTDLLENLLEARATGAPLLCALEDTGAFTAVLEAIRTSPAPAPIDARYVSWEGGGDDAHPVVPGITDLMARAVKAQATFAELGVPWARTLPPARTLTLDGHPVADYQDGSHIRTVSSPRPYLHPVRTLAGTVVTDHQPLDHVWHLGVGVALQDVDGVNFWGGRTYTREAGQYVWRPDHGSIVSTATTAAQADAGEGRAGKLQETLDWNGPDGAPILVEERSWAWSGVAPSIWRLSLDFALSPAGDKPVSLGSPGSNGRFEGGYGGFFWRLPPCGDAAVWTTAGSGEAEAHGSVTPWLAWSGKFDGGPATLVFVAPEGSTDPWFVRVDGYPGVGQSLAWDAPVTARPGSPVRRRVTVFVADGILSTTDIEDLTNQQGEPS
;
A
#
# COMPACT_ATOMS: atom_id res chain seq x y z
N MET A 1 -18.25 -52.52 31.82
CA MET A 1 -16.88 -52.82 31.36
C MET A 1 -16.65 -52.01 30.10
N THR A 2 -16.06 -50.83 30.27
CA THR A 2 -15.59 -50.01 29.15
C THR A 2 -14.46 -49.16 29.70
N THR A 3 -13.25 -49.51 29.28
CA THR A 3 -11.97 -48.95 29.73
C THR A 3 -11.74 -47.59 29.08
N GLN A 4 -11.54 -46.55 29.90
CA GLN A 4 -10.96 -45.27 29.49
C GLN A 4 -9.44 -45.45 29.35
N HIS A 5 -8.91 -45.13 28.17
CA HIS A 5 -7.49 -44.84 27.99
C HIS A 5 -7.31 -43.31 28.03
N SER A 6 -6.74 -42.81 29.12
CA SER A 6 -6.17 -41.47 29.18
C SER A 6 -4.82 -41.50 28.47
N ALA A 7 -4.65 -40.66 27.45
CA ALA A 7 -3.36 -40.41 26.85
C ALA A 7 -2.54 -39.51 27.79
N GLU A 8 -1.43 -40.04 28.31
CA GLU A 8 -0.44 -39.28 29.08
C GLU A 8 0.35 -38.36 28.14
N SER A 9 0.41 -37.06 28.49
CA SER A 9 1.34 -36.10 27.89
C SER A 9 2.79 -36.52 28.18
N PRO A 10 3.73 -36.40 27.22
CA PRO A 10 5.12 -36.78 27.46
C PRO A 10 5.74 -35.86 28.50
N HIS A 11 6.22 -36.45 29.60
CA HIS A 11 6.98 -35.77 30.65
C HIS A 11 8.22 -35.08 30.08
N ARG A 12 8.22 -33.74 30.04
CA ARG A 12 9.45 -32.93 29.90
C ARG A 12 10.29 -33.08 31.17
N GLN A 13 11.60 -33.30 30.99
CA GLN A 13 12.57 -33.34 32.09
C GLN A 13 12.57 -32.03 32.90
N PRO A 14 12.84 -32.08 34.22
CA PRO A 14 13.01 -30.88 35.04
C PRO A 14 14.22 -30.04 34.55
N PRO A 15 14.22 -28.72 34.74
CA PRO A 15 15.30 -27.84 34.28
C PRO A 15 16.64 -28.22 34.91
N SER A 16 17.68 -28.32 34.09
CA SER A 16 19.05 -28.55 34.53
C SER A 16 19.60 -27.32 35.25
N THR A 17 20.38 -27.54 36.30
CA THR A 17 21.09 -26.48 37.06
C THR A 17 22.36 -25.98 36.37
N ASP A 18 22.73 -26.57 35.23
CA ASP A 18 23.92 -26.21 34.47
C ASP A 18 23.61 -25.09 33.48
N LEU A 19 24.57 -24.18 33.28
CA LEU A 19 24.44 -23.07 32.33
C LEU A 19 24.22 -23.60 30.91
N PRO A 20 23.28 -23.04 30.14
CA PRO A 20 23.07 -23.42 28.74
C PRO A 20 24.34 -23.25 27.92
N ARG A 21 24.73 -24.31 27.21
CA ARG A 21 25.91 -24.33 26.34
C ARG A 21 25.50 -23.96 24.92
N VAL A 22 26.08 -22.90 24.38
CA VAL A 22 25.68 -22.30 23.09
C VAL A 22 26.80 -22.47 22.07
N ALA A 23 26.40 -22.73 20.83
CA ALA A 23 27.28 -22.68 19.67
C ALA A 23 26.79 -21.65 18.65
N LEU A 24 27.72 -20.97 17.98
CA LEU A 24 27.42 -20.02 16.90
C LEU A 24 27.94 -20.51 15.55
N VAL A 25 27.08 -20.54 14.54
CA VAL A 25 27.42 -20.89 13.16
C VAL A 25 27.24 -19.65 12.29
N GLY A 26 28.34 -19.24 11.64
CA GLY A 26 28.47 -17.93 10.99
C GLY A 26 28.94 -16.87 11.98
N VAL A 27 30.23 -16.52 11.94
CA VAL A 27 30.86 -15.59 12.91
C VAL A 27 31.14 -14.20 12.35
N HIS A 28 30.93 -13.99 11.05
CA HIS A 28 31.17 -12.72 10.37
C HIS A 28 29.87 -11.94 10.14
N GLY A 29 29.97 -10.65 9.83
CA GLY A 29 28.82 -9.82 9.51
C GLY A 29 27.87 -9.71 10.71
N PHE A 30 26.65 -10.25 10.61
CA PHE A 30 25.72 -10.23 11.76
C PHE A 30 26.14 -11.21 12.88
N GLY A 31 26.94 -12.23 12.56
CA GLY A 31 27.56 -13.12 13.56
C GLY A 31 28.42 -12.38 14.59
N GLU A 32 29.03 -11.26 14.20
CA GLU A 32 29.82 -10.41 15.12
C GLU A 32 28.93 -9.78 16.21
N ARG A 33 27.69 -9.43 15.86
CA ARG A 33 26.71 -8.92 16.84
C ARG A 33 26.26 -10.02 17.80
N HIS A 34 26.10 -11.24 17.29
CA HIS A 34 25.83 -12.41 18.14
C HIS A 34 27.01 -12.69 19.08
N LEU A 35 28.25 -12.64 18.61
CA LEU A 35 29.44 -12.79 19.47
C LEU A 35 29.49 -11.73 20.59
N ALA A 36 29.20 -10.47 20.25
CA ALA A 36 29.14 -9.40 21.25
C ALA A 36 28.03 -9.63 22.28
N ASN A 37 26.85 -10.09 21.84
CA ASN A 37 25.74 -10.41 22.73
C ASN A 37 26.02 -11.63 23.61
N LEU A 38 26.59 -12.68 23.03
CA LEU A 38 27.04 -13.88 23.75
C LEU A 38 28.04 -13.50 24.84
N ALA A 39 29.05 -12.69 24.53
CA ALA A 39 30.03 -12.23 25.52
C ALA A 39 29.36 -11.45 26.67
N ARG A 40 28.37 -10.61 26.38
CA ARG A 40 27.57 -9.89 27.40
C ARG A 40 26.81 -10.87 28.30
N LEU A 41 26.18 -11.89 27.72
CA LEU A 41 25.39 -12.90 28.44
C LEU A 41 26.27 -13.86 29.24
N GLU A 42 27.44 -14.25 28.74
CA GLU A 42 28.44 -15.01 29.48
C GLU A 42 28.94 -14.23 30.71
N GLN A 43 29.23 -12.93 30.55
CA GLN A 43 29.62 -12.06 31.66
C GLN A 43 28.51 -11.93 32.71
N ALA A 44 27.25 -11.99 32.28
CA ALA A 44 26.09 -12.02 33.17
C ALA A 44 25.82 -13.41 33.79
N GLY A 45 26.59 -14.44 33.42
CA GLY A 45 26.41 -15.81 33.90
C GLY A 45 25.12 -16.46 33.41
N ALA A 46 24.63 -16.08 32.21
CA ALA A 46 23.39 -16.60 31.64
C ALA A 46 23.60 -17.81 30.71
N LEU A 47 24.79 -17.96 30.13
CA LEU A 47 25.15 -19.04 29.19
C LEU A 47 26.68 -19.24 29.13
N GLU A 48 27.12 -20.26 28.41
CA GLU A 48 28.52 -20.48 28.01
C GLU A 48 28.61 -20.65 26.49
N LEU A 49 29.48 -19.88 25.81
CA LEU A 49 29.84 -20.09 24.41
C LEU A 49 30.93 -21.16 24.33
N VAL A 50 30.59 -22.32 23.78
CA VAL A 50 31.51 -23.47 23.78
C VAL A 50 32.14 -23.75 22.43
N ALA A 51 31.50 -23.31 21.35
CA ALA A 51 31.99 -23.55 20.00
C ALA A 51 31.48 -22.52 18.99
N VAL A 52 32.28 -22.32 17.93
CA VAL A 52 31.87 -21.64 16.72
C VAL A 52 32.15 -22.49 15.48
N ALA A 53 31.34 -22.32 14.43
CA ALA A 53 31.60 -22.91 13.12
C ALA A 53 31.52 -21.86 12.01
N ASP A 54 32.58 -21.77 11.20
CA ASP A 54 32.61 -20.94 9.99
C ASP A 54 33.66 -21.49 9.01
N PRO A 55 33.36 -21.61 7.70
CA PRO A 55 34.35 -22.01 6.71
C PRO A 55 35.51 -21.03 6.59
N ASN A 56 35.31 -19.77 6.99
CA ASN A 56 36.36 -18.79 7.18
C ASN A 56 36.57 -18.58 8.70
N PRO A 57 37.58 -19.19 9.32
CA PRO A 57 37.73 -19.15 10.76
C PRO A 57 37.88 -17.71 11.29
N PRO A 58 37.42 -17.43 12.51
CA PRO A 58 37.61 -16.12 13.14
C PRO A 58 39.09 -15.80 13.30
N GLN A 59 39.41 -14.51 13.42
CA GLN A 59 40.80 -14.07 13.59
C GLN A 59 41.43 -14.73 14.84
N PRO A 60 42.66 -15.26 14.75
CA PRO A 60 43.32 -15.87 15.91
C PRO A 60 43.33 -14.93 17.13
N GLY A 61 42.88 -15.44 18.28
CA GLY A 61 42.80 -14.67 19.53
C GLY A 61 41.58 -13.76 19.68
N SER A 62 40.66 -13.73 18.71
CA SER A 62 39.40 -12.97 18.83
C SER A 62 38.36 -13.62 19.75
N LEU A 63 38.52 -14.91 20.04
CA LEU A 63 37.66 -15.68 20.93
C LEU A 63 38.43 -16.15 22.17
N ALA A 64 37.72 -16.42 23.26
CA ALA A 64 38.31 -17.03 24.44
C ALA A 64 38.88 -18.42 24.09
N GLY A 65 39.98 -18.80 24.74
CA GLY A 65 40.67 -20.08 24.46
C GLY A 65 39.84 -21.33 24.79
N SER A 66 38.74 -21.18 25.53
CA SER A 66 37.76 -22.23 25.80
C SER A 66 36.82 -22.51 24.61
N VAL A 67 36.71 -21.59 23.65
CA VAL A 67 35.80 -21.71 22.51
C VAL A 67 36.45 -22.53 21.40
N ALA A 68 35.89 -23.70 21.11
CA ALA A 68 36.37 -24.54 20.00
C ALA A 68 35.95 -23.96 18.64
N VAL A 69 36.84 -24.01 17.65
CA VAL A 69 36.58 -23.50 16.29
C VAL A 69 36.50 -24.66 15.31
N TYR A 70 35.40 -24.72 14.56
CA TYR A 70 35.15 -25.74 13.54
C TYR A 70 34.98 -25.11 12.16
N PRO A 71 35.33 -25.82 11.07
CA PRO A 71 35.10 -25.33 9.71
C PRO A 71 33.64 -25.47 9.25
N ASP A 72 32.86 -26.33 9.90
CA ASP A 72 31.48 -26.67 9.52
C ASP A 72 30.63 -27.11 10.73
N MET A 73 29.30 -27.14 10.51
CA MET A 73 28.30 -27.55 11.52
C MET A 73 28.41 -29.04 11.87
N ASP A 74 28.69 -29.90 10.91
CA ASP A 74 28.71 -31.35 11.12
C ASP A 74 29.83 -31.74 12.09
N GLY A 75 31.04 -31.19 11.90
CA GLY A 75 32.17 -31.37 12.80
C GLY A 75 31.90 -30.80 14.20
N LEU A 76 31.25 -29.64 14.27
CA LEU A 76 30.84 -29.02 15.54
C LEU A 76 29.88 -29.93 16.31
N LEU A 77 28.79 -30.38 15.67
CA LEU A 77 27.77 -31.23 16.31
C LEU A 77 28.32 -32.58 16.74
N ALA A 78 29.21 -33.18 15.95
CA ALA A 78 29.84 -34.45 16.27
C ALA A 78 30.79 -34.35 17.47
N ALA A 79 31.55 -33.25 17.57
CA ALA A 79 32.53 -33.06 18.64
C ALA A 79 31.93 -32.46 19.92
N GLN A 80 30.79 -31.77 19.84
CA GLN A 80 30.16 -31.05 20.94
C GLN A 80 28.73 -31.55 21.23
N PRO A 81 28.55 -32.83 21.65
CA PRO A 81 27.22 -33.39 21.91
C PRO A 81 26.50 -32.68 23.06
N GLY A 82 27.23 -31.97 23.93
CA GLY A 82 26.69 -31.22 25.06
C GLY A 82 26.21 -29.80 24.77
N VAL A 83 26.23 -29.34 23.51
CA VAL A 83 25.59 -28.06 23.13
C VAL A 83 24.07 -28.17 23.36
N ASP A 84 23.46 -27.11 23.87
CA ASP A 84 22.01 -26.99 24.08
C ASP A 84 21.33 -26.18 22.98
N VAL A 85 21.97 -25.08 22.58
CA VAL A 85 21.44 -24.10 21.62
C VAL A 85 22.44 -23.86 20.50
N VAL A 86 21.96 -23.83 19.26
CA VAL A 86 22.73 -23.47 18.07
C VAL A 86 22.17 -22.20 17.47
N ILE A 87 23.01 -21.16 17.37
CA ILE A 87 22.70 -19.90 16.68
C ILE A 87 23.19 -20.00 15.24
N ILE A 88 22.31 -19.69 14.28
CA ILE A 88 22.59 -19.72 12.84
C ILE A 88 22.52 -18.29 12.31
N ALA A 89 23.68 -17.71 12.02
CA ALA A 89 23.86 -16.37 11.46
C ALA A 89 24.66 -16.46 10.14
N THR A 90 24.14 -17.26 9.20
CA THR A 90 24.80 -17.64 7.95
C THR A 90 24.08 -17.02 6.73
N PRO A 91 24.55 -17.22 5.49
CA PRO A 91 23.76 -16.85 4.31
C PRO A 91 22.39 -17.56 4.29
N ILE A 92 21.35 -16.84 3.85
CA ILE A 92 19.93 -17.26 3.94
C ILE A 92 19.69 -18.67 3.40
N GLN A 93 20.28 -19.00 2.25
CA GLN A 93 20.11 -20.30 1.59
C GLN A 93 20.61 -21.49 2.42
N THR A 94 21.41 -21.23 3.46
CA THR A 94 21.95 -22.25 4.36
C THR A 94 21.16 -22.41 5.66
N HIS A 95 20.21 -21.52 5.95
CA HIS A 95 19.45 -21.55 7.20
C HIS A 95 18.69 -22.86 7.40
N ALA A 96 17.87 -23.26 6.42
CA ALA A 96 17.07 -24.48 6.51
C ALA A 96 17.90 -25.76 6.70
N PRO A 97 18.91 -26.08 5.87
CA PRO A 97 19.72 -27.29 6.07
C PRO A 97 20.46 -27.30 7.41
N LEU A 98 20.98 -26.14 7.86
CA LEU A 98 21.66 -26.04 9.16
C LEU A 98 20.69 -26.20 10.34
N ALA A 99 19.49 -25.64 10.24
CA ALA A 99 18.45 -25.79 11.26
C ALA A 99 18.01 -27.26 11.36
N LEU A 100 17.78 -27.94 10.23
CA LEU A 100 17.44 -29.36 10.19
C LEU A 100 18.53 -30.24 10.84
N ALA A 101 19.81 -29.94 10.60
CA ALA A 101 20.93 -30.64 11.23
C ALA A 101 20.95 -30.45 12.75
N ALA A 102 20.80 -29.22 13.23
CA ALA A 102 20.76 -28.91 14.66
C ALA A 102 19.55 -29.57 15.36
N LEU A 103 18.37 -29.50 14.76
CA LEU A 103 17.15 -30.13 15.28
C LEU A 103 17.27 -31.66 15.33
N SER A 104 17.88 -32.27 14.30
CA SER A 104 18.15 -33.71 14.26
C SER A 104 19.13 -34.16 15.36
N ALA A 105 20.07 -33.28 15.74
CA ALA A 105 20.97 -33.47 16.87
C ALA A 105 20.33 -33.12 18.24
N GLY A 106 19.03 -32.83 18.27
CA GLY A 106 18.28 -32.54 19.48
C GLY A 106 18.62 -31.18 20.11
N LYS A 107 19.05 -30.21 19.31
CA LYS A 107 19.41 -28.85 19.75
C LYS A 107 18.23 -27.91 19.57
N ASP A 108 18.12 -26.93 20.45
CA ASP A 108 17.28 -25.77 20.19
C ASP A 108 18.00 -24.84 19.23
N VAL A 109 17.23 -24.10 18.43
CA VAL A 109 17.77 -23.28 17.34
C VAL A 109 17.39 -21.83 17.53
N TYR A 110 18.38 -20.96 17.36
CA TYR A 110 18.16 -19.56 17.04
C TYR A 110 18.57 -19.35 15.58
N VAL A 111 17.68 -18.87 14.71
CA VAL A 111 17.98 -18.66 13.29
C VAL A 111 17.74 -17.21 12.90
N GLU A 112 18.71 -16.60 12.23
CA GLU A 112 18.57 -15.24 11.72
C GLU A 112 17.46 -15.11 10.67
N LYS A 113 16.94 -13.89 10.52
CA LYS A 113 15.92 -13.58 9.53
C LYS A 113 16.51 -13.42 8.13
N PRO A 114 15.75 -13.73 7.07
CA PRO A 114 14.54 -14.56 7.09
C PRO A 114 14.88 -16.01 7.49
N PRO A 115 13.99 -16.73 8.20
CA PRO A 115 14.33 -18.04 8.77
C PRO A 115 14.61 -19.12 7.73
N VAL A 116 14.05 -18.98 6.52
CA VAL A 116 14.21 -19.88 5.38
C VAL A 116 14.08 -19.11 4.07
N ALA A 117 14.38 -19.75 2.94
CA ALA A 117 14.28 -19.15 1.60
C ALA A 117 13.03 -19.57 0.82
N SER A 118 12.18 -20.46 1.35
CA SER A 118 10.93 -20.88 0.70
C SER A 118 9.91 -21.44 1.68
N LEU A 119 8.64 -21.48 1.28
CA LEU A 119 7.57 -22.10 2.07
C LEU A 119 7.78 -23.60 2.30
N ALA A 120 8.35 -24.32 1.34
CA ALA A 120 8.65 -25.74 1.49
C ALA A 120 9.68 -25.97 2.60
N GLN A 121 10.77 -25.19 2.60
CA GLN A 121 11.77 -25.24 3.66
C GLN A 121 11.20 -24.87 5.03
N PHE A 122 10.30 -23.89 5.09
CA PHE A 122 9.60 -23.53 6.34
C PHE A 122 8.85 -24.74 6.91
N GLN A 123 8.08 -25.42 6.07
CA GLN A 123 7.31 -26.60 6.48
C GLN A 123 8.21 -27.74 6.95
N ASP A 124 9.33 -27.97 6.26
CA ASP A 124 10.32 -28.99 6.65
C ASP A 124 10.93 -28.70 8.03
N VAL A 125 11.37 -27.46 8.26
CA VAL A 125 11.98 -27.06 9.55
C VAL A 125 10.94 -27.08 10.67
N LEU A 126 9.71 -26.62 10.40
CA LEU A 126 8.61 -26.64 11.37
C LEU A 126 8.26 -28.08 11.78
N ALA A 127 8.15 -28.99 10.81
CA ALA A 127 7.89 -30.41 11.08
C ALA A 127 9.04 -31.06 11.86
N ALA A 128 10.29 -30.74 11.52
CA ALA A 128 11.47 -31.24 12.24
C ALA A 128 11.50 -30.73 13.70
N ALA A 129 11.18 -29.45 13.92
CA ALA A 129 11.12 -28.86 15.26
C ALA A 129 10.06 -29.55 16.13
N GLY A 130 8.86 -29.73 15.58
CA GLY A 130 7.77 -30.45 16.24
C GLY A 130 8.12 -31.91 16.55
N LYS A 131 8.75 -32.63 15.61
CA LYS A 131 9.20 -34.02 15.80
C LYS A 131 10.28 -34.14 16.86
N ALA A 132 11.22 -33.20 16.92
CA ALA A 132 12.31 -33.19 17.88
C ALA A 132 11.89 -32.65 19.27
N GLY A 133 10.74 -31.98 19.35
CA GLY A 133 10.26 -31.28 20.55
C GLY A 133 11.17 -30.11 20.95
N ARG A 134 11.78 -29.45 19.96
CA ARG A 134 12.80 -28.40 20.15
C ARG A 134 12.28 -27.01 19.81
N LEU A 135 12.83 -26.01 20.48
CA LEU A 135 12.50 -24.61 20.29
C LEU A 135 13.22 -24.06 19.06
N VAL A 136 12.54 -23.23 18.27
CA VAL A 136 13.13 -22.47 17.17
C VAL A 136 12.73 -21.00 17.31
N GLN A 137 13.68 -20.17 17.73
CA GLN A 137 13.55 -18.72 17.81
C GLN A 137 14.03 -18.10 16.50
N VAL A 138 13.25 -17.19 15.92
CA VAL A 138 13.63 -16.46 14.70
C VAL A 138 14.11 -15.05 15.06
N GLY A 139 15.18 -14.59 14.40
CA GLY A 139 15.89 -13.32 14.66
C GLY A 139 15.15 -12.03 14.29
N PHE A 140 13.82 -11.99 14.34
CA PHE A 140 13.04 -10.77 14.16
C PHE A 140 13.04 -9.90 15.43
N GLN A 141 14.18 -9.28 15.76
CA GLN A 141 14.38 -8.48 17.00
C GLN A 141 13.28 -7.44 17.28
N SER A 142 12.64 -6.88 16.25
CA SER A 142 11.52 -5.95 16.40
C SER A 142 10.31 -6.56 17.13
N LEU A 143 10.14 -7.88 17.07
CA LEU A 143 9.08 -8.61 17.77
C LEU A 143 9.37 -8.79 19.27
N GLY A 144 10.57 -8.43 19.74
CA GLY A 144 10.87 -8.34 21.17
C GLY A 144 10.39 -7.03 21.81
N SER A 145 9.85 -6.09 21.03
CA SER A 145 9.45 -4.76 21.50
C SER A 145 8.23 -4.81 22.41
N HIS A 146 8.30 -4.13 23.57
CA HIS A 146 7.16 -4.00 24.48
C HIS A 146 6.11 -3.01 23.95
N ALA A 147 6.41 -2.29 22.87
CA ALA A 147 5.44 -1.46 22.18
C ALA A 147 4.33 -2.28 21.52
N LEU A 148 4.62 -3.50 21.06
CA LEU A 148 3.63 -4.32 20.34
C LEU A 148 2.39 -4.67 21.17
N PRO A 149 2.51 -5.23 22.39
CA PRO A 149 1.34 -5.42 23.25
C PRO A 149 0.66 -4.10 23.62
N ALA A 150 1.42 -3.03 23.88
CA ALA A 150 0.84 -1.72 24.21
C ALA A 150 0.00 -1.13 23.07
N ILE A 151 0.48 -1.21 21.82
CA ILE A 151 -0.28 -0.79 20.64
C ILE A 151 -1.56 -1.62 20.51
N ARG A 152 -1.50 -2.94 20.74
CA ARG A 152 -2.69 -3.79 20.73
C ARG A 152 -3.70 -3.37 21.79
N ASP A 153 -3.25 -3.03 22.99
CA ASP A 153 -4.13 -2.56 24.07
C ASP A 153 -4.78 -1.22 23.72
N LEU A 154 -4.03 -0.26 23.13
CA LEU A 154 -4.57 1.01 22.65
C LEU A 154 -5.62 0.83 21.55
N VAL A 155 -5.37 -0.07 20.59
CA VAL A 155 -6.33 -0.42 19.54
C VAL A 155 -7.58 -1.06 20.13
N ALA A 156 -7.41 -2.01 21.07
CA ALA A 156 -8.52 -2.69 21.73
C ALA A 156 -9.36 -1.74 22.61
N ALA A 157 -8.74 -0.71 23.20
CA ALA A 157 -9.42 0.33 23.95
C ALA A 157 -10.24 1.30 23.08
N GLY A 158 -9.98 1.30 21.76
CA GLY A 158 -10.66 2.18 20.80
C GLY A 158 -10.07 3.58 20.68
N ASP A 159 -8.82 3.77 21.13
CA ASP A 159 -8.15 5.09 21.17
C ASP A 159 -8.02 5.73 19.78
N ILE A 160 -7.99 4.92 18.71
CA ILE A 160 -8.00 5.38 17.31
C ILE A 160 -9.30 5.00 16.57
N GLY A 161 -10.33 4.56 17.27
CA GLY A 161 -11.59 4.11 16.68
C GLY A 161 -11.45 2.82 15.87
N THR A 162 -12.17 2.72 14.75
CA THR A 162 -12.14 1.52 13.89
C THR A 162 -10.88 1.50 13.05
N VAL A 163 -10.19 0.36 13.00
CA VAL A 163 -8.99 0.18 12.18
C VAL A 163 -9.37 0.18 10.69
N LEU A 164 -8.73 1.06 9.92
CA LEU A 164 -8.88 1.22 8.48
C LEU A 164 -7.84 0.42 7.67
N GLY A 165 -6.76 -0.01 8.32
CA GLY A 165 -5.66 -0.77 7.73
C GLY A 165 -4.35 -0.55 8.49
N ILE A 166 -3.32 -1.25 8.07
CA ILE A 166 -1.96 -1.13 8.62
C ILE A 166 -0.99 -0.83 7.47
N SER A 167 0.04 -0.04 7.72
CA SER A 167 1.11 0.18 6.75
C SER A 167 2.49 -0.06 7.34
N ALA A 168 3.42 -0.56 6.52
CA ALA A 168 4.84 -0.57 6.82
C ALA A 168 5.56 0.33 5.81
N THR A 169 6.30 1.32 6.29
CA THR A 169 7.05 2.25 5.44
C THR A 169 8.53 2.16 5.78
N GLY A 170 9.39 1.98 4.78
CA GLY A 170 10.83 1.97 4.98
C GLY A 170 11.55 2.69 3.85
N GLN A 171 12.24 3.76 4.21
CA GLN A 171 12.99 4.62 3.28
C GLN A 171 14.47 4.54 3.62
N TRP A 172 15.11 3.52 3.09
CA TRP A 172 16.53 3.32 3.29
C TRP A 172 17.30 3.67 2.03
N LEU A 173 18.59 3.88 2.23
CA LEU A 173 19.57 4.11 1.18
C LEU A 173 20.61 3.01 1.30
N ARG A 174 20.88 2.28 0.21
CA ARG A 174 21.92 1.25 0.19
C ARG A 174 22.90 1.49 -0.96
N THR A 175 24.18 1.54 -0.59
CA THR A 175 25.27 1.79 -1.52
C THR A 175 25.71 0.54 -2.26
N THR A 176 26.54 0.73 -3.28
CA THR A 176 27.18 -0.34 -4.02
C THR A 176 27.98 -1.27 -3.09
N ALA A 177 28.63 -0.74 -2.04
CA ALA A 177 29.33 -1.53 -1.03
C ALA A 177 28.40 -2.55 -0.35
N TYR A 178 27.16 -2.17 -0.06
CA TYR A 178 26.17 -3.04 0.56
C TYR A 178 25.94 -4.28 -0.30
N PHE A 179 25.78 -4.14 -1.61
CA PHE A 179 25.56 -5.27 -2.52
C PHE A 179 26.83 -6.06 -2.87
N LYS A 180 28.02 -5.52 -2.59
CA LYS A 180 29.31 -6.24 -2.72
C LYS A 180 29.72 -7.03 -1.48
N ARG A 181 29.03 -6.85 -0.35
CA ARG A 181 29.39 -7.45 0.96
C ARG A 181 29.49 -8.98 0.92
N SER A 182 28.76 -9.64 0.03
CA SER A 182 28.74 -11.10 -0.11
C SER A 182 28.27 -11.53 -1.50
N ARG A 183 28.57 -12.78 -1.88
CA ARG A 183 28.13 -13.36 -3.17
C ARG A 183 26.61 -13.48 -3.33
N TRP A 184 25.86 -13.44 -2.23
CA TRP A 184 24.41 -13.64 -2.18
C TRP A 184 23.63 -12.31 -2.10
N ALA A 185 24.32 -11.20 -1.84
CA ALA A 185 23.68 -9.90 -1.65
C ALA A 185 22.91 -9.46 -2.92
N GLY A 186 21.65 -9.07 -2.75
CA GLY A 186 20.74 -8.65 -3.83
C GLY A 186 20.33 -9.76 -4.79
N LYS A 187 20.57 -11.05 -4.45
CA LYS A 187 20.25 -12.18 -5.33
C LYS A 187 18.91 -12.82 -5.00
N ARG A 188 18.25 -13.32 -6.05
CA ARG A 188 17.08 -14.20 -5.90
C ARG A 188 17.52 -15.63 -5.71
N SER A 189 18.56 -16.05 -6.43
CA SER A 189 19.13 -17.38 -6.33
C SER A 189 20.66 -17.36 -6.40
N LEU A 190 21.31 -18.34 -5.78
CA LEU A 190 22.75 -18.54 -5.87
C LEU A 190 23.03 -20.03 -6.08
N ASP A 191 23.78 -20.34 -7.14
CA ASP A 191 24.21 -21.71 -7.45
C ASP A 191 23.02 -22.72 -7.49
N GLY A 192 21.86 -22.25 -7.97
CA GLY A 192 20.63 -23.05 -8.09
C GLY A 192 19.76 -23.13 -6.82
N VAL A 193 20.12 -22.41 -5.75
CA VAL A 193 19.38 -22.39 -4.48
C VAL A 193 18.78 -21.00 -4.24
N ASP A 194 17.53 -20.96 -3.77
CA ASP A 194 16.83 -19.72 -3.43
C ASP A 194 17.54 -18.97 -2.29
N VAL A 195 17.66 -17.65 -2.43
CA VAL A 195 18.21 -16.70 -1.44
C VAL A 195 17.15 -15.67 -1.07
N VAL A 196 16.46 -15.11 -2.07
CA VAL A 196 15.41 -14.10 -1.92
C VAL A 196 15.89 -12.88 -1.11
N ASP A 197 17.07 -12.32 -1.42
CA ASP A 197 17.63 -11.14 -0.75
C ASP A 197 17.09 -9.82 -1.33
N GLY A 198 15.85 -9.48 -1.00
CA GLY A 198 15.16 -8.26 -1.45
C GLY A 198 14.88 -7.27 -0.31
N VAL A 199 14.37 -6.09 -0.69
CA VAL A 199 14.04 -5.03 0.27
C VAL A 199 13.06 -5.50 1.34
N ALA A 200 12.03 -6.27 0.95
CA ALA A 200 10.99 -6.74 1.86
C ALA A 200 11.37 -8.01 2.66
N THR A 201 12.30 -8.81 2.16
CA THR A 201 12.61 -10.14 2.72
C THR A 201 13.91 -10.16 3.51
N ASN A 202 14.80 -9.18 3.33
CA ASN A 202 15.98 -9.03 4.17
C ASN A 202 16.12 -7.63 4.78
N ALA A 203 16.29 -6.58 3.98
CA ALA A 203 16.68 -5.27 4.49
C ALA A 203 15.61 -4.70 5.46
N LEU A 204 14.39 -4.54 4.98
CA LEU A 204 13.24 -4.03 5.72
C LEU A 204 12.28 -5.16 6.16
N ALA A 205 12.78 -6.40 6.26
CA ALA A 205 11.97 -7.56 6.68
C ALA A 205 11.34 -7.40 8.07
N HIS A 206 11.99 -6.66 8.97
CA HIS A 206 11.42 -6.32 10.27
C HIS A 206 10.15 -5.47 10.14
N ALA A 207 10.07 -4.55 9.17
CA ALA A 207 8.89 -3.74 8.94
C ALA A 207 7.69 -4.63 8.55
N VAL A 208 7.92 -5.58 7.63
CA VAL A 208 6.91 -6.56 7.20
C VAL A 208 6.46 -7.46 8.36
N ALA A 209 7.41 -8.07 9.08
CA ALA A 209 7.11 -8.95 10.21
C ALA A 209 6.36 -8.22 11.34
N THR A 210 6.74 -6.98 11.63
CA THR A 210 6.10 -6.15 12.66
C THR A 210 4.68 -5.75 12.25
N ALA A 211 4.46 -5.39 10.99
CA ALA A 211 3.12 -5.08 10.47
C ALA A 211 2.19 -6.30 10.50
N LEU A 212 2.69 -7.48 10.12
CA LEU A 212 1.94 -8.74 10.22
C LEU A 212 1.57 -9.05 11.68
N HIS A 213 2.51 -8.87 12.61
CA HIS A 213 2.25 -9.08 14.04
C HIS A 213 1.17 -8.12 14.57
N LEU A 214 1.24 -6.83 14.25
CA LEU A 214 0.22 -5.85 14.65
C LEU A 214 -1.15 -6.11 13.99
N ALA A 215 -1.18 -6.76 12.83
CA ALA A 215 -2.41 -7.22 12.20
C ALA A 215 -2.98 -8.51 12.82
N GLY A 216 -2.29 -9.10 13.81
CA GLY A 216 -2.64 -10.40 14.38
C GLY A 216 -2.43 -11.57 13.42
N ALA A 217 -1.58 -11.42 12.39
CA ALA A 217 -1.28 -12.45 11.41
C ALA A 217 0.06 -13.12 11.74
N HIS A 218 0.01 -14.38 12.18
CA HIS A 218 1.18 -15.13 12.64
C HIS A 218 1.45 -16.35 11.75
N THR A 219 0.39 -17.06 11.39
CA THR A 219 0.45 -18.34 10.66
C THR A 219 0.05 -18.18 9.20
N LEU A 220 0.25 -19.24 8.41
CA LEU A 220 -0.22 -19.28 7.01
C LEU A 220 -1.74 -19.14 6.89
N ALA A 221 -2.49 -19.65 7.88
CA ALA A 221 -3.96 -19.58 7.89
C ALA A 221 -4.50 -18.16 8.10
N ASP A 222 -3.64 -17.25 8.58
CA ASP A 222 -4.01 -15.85 8.81
C ASP A 222 -3.92 -15.01 7.52
N ILE A 223 -3.44 -15.58 6.42
CA ILE A 223 -3.25 -14.89 5.13
C ILE A 223 -4.33 -15.32 4.14
N ALA A 224 -5.10 -14.36 3.64
CA ALA A 224 -6.05 -14.59 2.54
C ALA A 224 -5.38 -14.39 1.17
N SER A 225 -4.55 -13.36 1.02
CA SER A 225 -3.83 -13.10 -0.22
C SER A 225 -2.60 -12.23 0.00
N VAL A 226 -1.57 -12.41 -0.84
CA VAL A 226 -0.42 -11.52 -0.96
C VAL A 226 -0.31 -11.08 -2.41
N GLU A 227 -0.31 -9.77 -2.63
CA GLU A 227 -0.04 -9.15 -3.92
C GLU A 227 1.32 -8.44 -3.88
N THR A 228 2.11 -8.60 -4.93
CA THR A 228 3.47 -8.05 -5.06
C THR A 228 3.58 -7.09 -6.23
N ASP A 229 4.17 -5.93 -5.99
CA ASP A 229 4.52 -4.92 -7.00
C ASP A 229 6.00 -4.55 -6.82
N LEU A 230 6.88 -5.20 -7.58
CA LEU A 230 8.32 -5.30 -7.30
C LEU A 230 9.19 -4.63 -8.36
N TYR A 231 10.12 -3.80 -7.93
CA TYR A 231 11.00 -3.01 -8.80
C TYR A 231 12.46 -3.01 -8.33
N ARG A 232 13.36 -2.68 -9.26
CA ARG A 232 14.79 -2.52 -8.98
C ARG A 232 15.41 -1.36 -9.74
N ALA A 233 16.15 -0.50 -9.05
CA ALA A 233 17.02 0.52 -9.65
C ALA A 233 18.51 0.08 -9.62
N ASN A 234 18.89 -0.75 -8.65
CA ASN A 234 20.20 -1.37 -8.56
C ASN A 234 20.35 -2.49 -9.61
N GLN A 235 21.61 -2.82 -9.89
CA GLN A 235 21.98 -3.99 -10.71
C GLN A 235 21.96 -5.28 -9.88
N THR A 236 20.83 -5.53 -9.23
CA THR A 236 20.54 -6.73 -8.42
C THR A 236 19.56 -7.63 -9.16
N GLU A 237 19.40 -8.88 -8.68
CA GLU A 237 18.35 -9.78 -9.17
C GLU A 237 17.03 -9.59 -8.40
N SER A 238 17.14 -9.21 -7.12
CA SER A 238 16.02 -8.96 -6.22
C SER A 238 15.53 -7.51 -6.27
N ASP A 239 14.37 -7.30 -5.67
CA ASP A 239 13.72 -6.01 -5.54
C ASP A 239 14.45 -5.12 -4.54
N ASP A 240 14.57 -3.85 -4.88
CA ASP A 240 15.06 -2.81 -3.98
C ASP A 240 13.99 -1.74 -3.69
N THR A 241 12.86 -1.78 -4.41
CA THR A 241 11.73 -0.86 -4.28
C THR A 241 10.44 -1.64 -4.53
N SER A 242 9.57 -1.72 -3.53
CA SER A 242 8.43 -2.63 -3.56
C SER A 242 7.20 -2.07 -2.86
N VAL A 243 6.03 -2.38 -3.41
CA VAL A 243 4.76 -2.35 -2.68
C VAL A 243 4.24 -3.77 -2.53
N LEU A 244 3.87 -4.14 -1.30
CA LEU A 244 3.20 -5.41 -0.99
C LEU A 244 1.84 -5.11 -0.38
N ARG A 245 0.80 -5.77 -0.88
CA ARG A 245 -0.52 -5.74 -0.25
C ARG A 245 -0.84 -7.12 0.32
N VAL A 246 -1.05 -7.19 1.62
CA VAL A 246 -1.47 -8.41 2.30
C VAL A 246 -2.90 -8.24 2.79
N ARG A 247 -3.76 -9.19 2.48
CA ARG A 247 -5.09 -9.30 3.10
C ARG A 247 -5.07 -10.46 4.08
N THR A 248 -5.42 -10.21 5.33
CA THR A 248 -5.54 -11.27 6.32
C THR A 248 -6.85 -12.02 6.15
N SER A 249 -6.95 -13.23 6.68
CA SER A 249 -8.19 -14.01 6.72
C SER A 249 -9.31 -13.33 7.52
N GLN A 250 -8.95 -12.38 8.40
CA GLN A 250 -9.87 -11.53 9.17
C GLN A 250 -10.26 -10.24 8.44
N GLY A 251 -9.78 -10.01 7.21
CA GLY A 251 -10.14 -8.86 6.37
C GLY A 251 -9.28 -7.61 6.56
N THR A 252 -8.32 -7.60 7.49
CA THR A 252 -7.36 -6.50 7.63
C THR A 252 -6.47 -6.40 6.39
N THR A 253 -6.32 -5.18 5.87
CA THR A 253 -5.40 -4.91 4.75
C THR A 253 -4.14 -4.25 5.28
N LEU A 254 -3.00 -4.85 4.95
CA LEU A 254 -1.67 -4.31 5.20
C LEU A 254 -1.06 -3.85 3.88
N LEU A 255 -0.45 -2.66 3.88
CA LEU A 255 0.35 -2.18 2.75
C LEU A 255 1.78 -1.90 3.17
N CYS A 256 2.75 -2.63 2.60
CA CYS A 256 4.16 -2.37 2.82
C CYS A 256 4.70 -1.58 1.63
N ALA A 257 5.13 -0.33 1.82
CA ALA A 257 5.83 0.46 0.83
C ALA A 257 7.29 0.62 1.27
N LEU A 258 8.23 0.01 0.55
CA LEU A 258 9.61 -0.15 0.99
C LEU A 258 10.59 0.19 -0.13
N THR A 259 11.66 0.93 0.17
CA THR A 259 12.71 1.23 -0.82
C THR A 259 14.11 1.28 -0.18
N LEU A 260 15.12 0.92 -0.97
CA LEU A 260 16.55 1.12 -0.72
C LEU A 260 17.15 2.25 -1.58
N CYS A 261 16.28 2.95 -2.32
CA CYS A 261 16.62 4.00 -3.30
C CYS A 261 16.03 5.35 -2.87
N ALA A 262 15.91 5.58 -1.56
CA ALA A 262 15.48 6.86 -1.01
C ALA A 262 16.59 7.91 -1.14
N PRO A 263 16.25 9.21 -1.31
CA PRO A 263 17.23 10.29 -1.30
C PRO A 263 17.90 10.45 0.06
N GLU A 264 17.19 10.11 1.14
CA GLU A 264 17.68 10.18 2.51
C GLU A 264 17.29 8.91 3.28
N GLN A 265 18.13 8.49 4.22
CA GLN A 265 17.81 7.37 5.11
C GLN A 265 16.97 7.86 6.28
N LEU A 266 15.77 7.30 6.43
CA LEU A 266 14.86 7.56 7.54
C LEU A 266 14.61 6.31 8.38
N ASP A 267 14.17 6.52 9.62
CA ASP A 267 13.71 5.44 10.47
C ASP A 267 12.47 4.78 9.85
N PRO A 268 12.46 3.45 9.71
CA PRO A 268 11.33 2.73 9.17
C PRO A 268 10.22 2.61 10.23
N THR A 269 8.97 2.70 9.78
CA THR A 269 7.80 2.76 10.65
C THR A 269 6.74 1.74 10.28
N VAL A 270 5.93 1.36 11.28
CA VAL A 270 4.68 0.62 11.09
C VAL A 270 3.54 1.42 11.70
N THR A 271 2.50 1.68 10.94
CA THR A 271 1.37 2.52 11.36
C THR A 271 0.07 1.73 11.34
N VAL A 272 -0.70 1.79 12.42
CA VAL A 272 -2.09 1.34 12.49
C VAL A 272 -2.98 2.56 12.22
N HIS A 273 -3.77 2.50 11.15
CA HIS A 273 -4.64 3.59 10.74
C HIS A 273 -6.03 3.42 11.31
N GLY A 274 -6.58 4.46 11.94
CA GLY A 274 -7.89 4.43 12.58
C GLY A 274 -8.80 5.59 12.17
N THR A 275 -10.09 5.45 12.46
CA THR A 275 -11.08 6.51 12.21
C THR A 275 -10.91 7.73 13.10
N LEU A 276 -10.23 7.61 14.24
CA LEU A 276 -10.01 8.70 15.19
C LEU A 276 -8.52 9.04 15.36
N GLY A 277 -7.63 8.43 14.59
CA GLY A 277 -6.21 8.68 14.73
C GLY A 277 -5.34 7.58 14.13
N ASP A 278 -4.03 7.76 14.25
CA ASP A 278 -3.02 6.80 13.82
C ASP A 278 -2.10 6.46 15.00
N ILE A 279 -1.62 5.22 15.07
CA ILE A 279 -0.56 4.80 15.99
C ILE A 279 0.64 4.37 15.14
N THR A 280 1.76 5.07 15.24
CA THR A 280 2.98 4.83 14.46
C THR A 280 4.10 4.33 15.36
N LEU A 281 4.66 3.17 15.05
CA LEU A 281 5.81 2.56 15.71
C LEU A 281 7.08 2.72 14.85
N SER A 282 8.06 3.43 15.38
CA SER A 282 9.45 3.41 14.89
C SER A 282 10.17 2.22 15.53
N TYR A 283 10.11 1.05 14.88
CA TYR A 283 10.56 -0.21 15.50
C TYR A 283 12.08 -0.31 15.71
N THR A 284 12.88 0.62 15.18
CA THR A 284 14.32 0.69 15.44
C THR A 284 14.64 1.32 16.80
N SER A 285 13.78 2.23 17.27
CA SER A 285 13.94 2.98 18.53
C SER A 285 12.91 2.63 19.61
N ASP A 286 11.95 1.75 19.29
CA ASP A 286 10.83 1.39 20.18
C ASP A 286 9.98 2.62 20.60
N GLU A 287 9.93 3.63 19.72
CA GLU A 287 9.11 4.83 19.90
C GLU A 287 7.74 4.66 19.25
N VAL A 288 6.69 4.99 20.00
CA VAL A 288 5.30 5.01 19.55
C VAL A 288 4.80 6.45 19.54
N VAL A 289 4.26 6.88 18.40
CA VAL A 289 3.59 8.17 18.21
C VAL A 289 2.11 7.92 17.97
N ILE A 290 1.26 8.47 18.84
CA ILE A 290 -0.20 8.38 18.75
C ILE A 290 -0.72 9.74 18.34
N THR A 291 -1.38 9.82 17.19
CA THR A 291 -1.92 11.07 16.65
C THR A 291 -3.44 10.97 16.59
N THR A 292 -4.13 11.88 17.27
CA THR A 292 -5.60 11.96 17.33
C THR A 292 -6.05 13.42 17.10
N PRO A 293 -7.36 13.71 16.94
CA PRO A 293 -7.87 15.07 16.92
C PRO A 293 -7.47 15.91 18.15
N ASP A 294 -7.23 15.27 19.29
CA ASP A 294 -6.84 15.95 20.54
C ASP A 294 -5.35 16.30 20.59
N GLY A 295 -4.56 15.83 19.61
CA GLY A 295 -3.14 16.09 19.47
C GLY A 295 -2.31 14.82 19.36
N GLU A 296 -1.01 15.01 19.58
CA GLU A 296 0.01 13.97 19.42
C GLU A 296 0.63 13.60 20.78
N ARG A 297 0.81 12.30 21.03
CA ARG A 297 1.48 11.73 22.21
C ARG A 297 2.63 10.83 21.78
N ARG A 298 3.77 10.90 22.47
CA ARG A 298 4.95 10.05 22.24
C ARG A 298 5.25 9.20 23.46
N GLU A 299 5.58 7.93 23.23
CA GLU A 299 5.93 6.96 24.26
C GLU A 299 7.12 6.12 23.77
N THR A 300 8.03 5.74 24.68
CA THR A 300 9.18 4.88 24.35
C THR A 300 9.13 3.62 25.20
N TYR A 301 9.36 2.49 24.58
CA TYR A 301 9.23 1.17 25.20
C TYR A 301 10.57 0.47 25.30
N ALA A 302 10.66 -0.46 26.26
CA ALA A 302 11.79 -1.38 26.34
C ALA A 302 11.62 -2.53 25.34
N ARG A 303 12.67 -3.36 25.23
CA ARG A 303 12.71 -4.55 24.38
C ARG A 303 13.36 -5.70 25.10
N THR A 304 12.83 -6.89 24.90
CA THR A 304 13.44 -8.14 25.33
C THR A 304 14.39 -8.67 24.24
N ASP A 305 15.60 -9.05 24.63
CA ASP A 305 16.54 -9.75 23.75
C ASP A 305 16.00 -11.16 23.43
N LEU A 306 15.95 -11.51 22.15
CA LEU A 306 15.34 -12.77 21.72
C LEU A 306 16.16 -14.02 22.12
N LEU A 307 17.47 -13.90 22.34
CA LEU A 307 18.26 -15.00 22.88
C LEU A 307 17.99 -15.15 24.39
N GLU A 308 17.87 -14.06 25.14
CA GLU A 308 17.42 -14.12 26.55
C GLU A 308 16.06 -14.80 26.67
N ASN A 309 15.09 -14.43 25.81
CA ASN A 309 13.78 -15.05 25.78
C ASN A 309 13.85 -16.55 25.41
N LEU A 310 14.70 -16.95 24.46
CA LEU A 310 14.92 -18.37 24.15
C LEU A 310 15.48 -19.13 25.36
N LEU A 311 16.47 -18.58 26.06
CA LEU A 311 17.06 -19.21 27.24
C LEU A 311 16.03 -19.34 28.39
N GLU A 312 15.21 -18.31 28.60
CA GLU A 312 14.09 -18.35 29.55
C GLU A 312 13.09 -19.44 29.17
N ALA A 313 12.66 -19.49 27.90
CA ALA A 313 11.74 -20.51 27.40
C ALA A 313 12.28 -21.94 27.59
N ARG A 314 13.60 -22.13 27.43
CA ARG A 314 14.26 -23.41 27.73
C ARG A 314 14.20 -23.78 29.20
N ALA A 315 14.45 -22.82 30.08
CA ALA A 315 14.52 -23.05 31.52
C ALA A 315 13.14 -23.21 32.16
N THR A 316 12.13 -22.46 31.69
CA THR A 316 10.84 -22.33 32.38
C THR A 316 9.65 -22.85 31.58
N GLY A 317 9.78 -22.99 30.26
CA GLY A 317 8.66 -23.26 29.36
C GLY A 317 7.84 -22.02 28.99
N ALA A 318 8.34 -20.81 29.26
CA ALA A 318 7.75 -19.57 28.76
C ALA A 318 7.62 -19.60 27.21
N PRO A 319 6.63 -18.89 26.64
CA PRO A 319 6.49 -18.78 25.19
C PRO A 319 7.65 -17.98 24.58
N LEU A 320 8.02 -18.35 23.35
CA LEU A 320 8.93 -17.54 22.54
C LEU A 320 8.20 -16.31 22.02
N LEU A 321 8.89 -15.17 21.96
CA LEU A 321 8.36 -13.93 21.39
C LEU A 321 8.33 -13.96 19.85
N CYS A 322 9.13 -14.84 19.24
CA CYS A 322 9.12 -15.09 17.80
C CYS A 322 9.49 -16.55 17.52
N ALA A 323 8.55 -17.46 17.83
CA ALA A 323 8.67 -18.85 17.43
C ALA A 323 8.63 -18.98 15.91
N LEU A 324 9.28 -20.01 15.36
CA LEU A 324 9.18 -20.31 13.92
C LEU A 324 7.73 -20.45 13.46
N GLU A 325 6.87 -21.12 14.24
CA GLU A 325 5.44 -21.27 13.93
C GLU A 325 4.69 -19.95 13.75
N ASP A 326 5.12 -18.89 14.44
CA ASP A 326 4.54 -17.54 14.36
C ASP A 326 5.10 -16.70 13.21
N THR A 327 5.95 -17.29 12.34
CA THR A 327 6.50 -16.64 11.15
C THR A 327 5.89 -17.19 9.84
N GLY A 328 4.82 -17.97 9.93
CA GLY A 328 4.11 -18.51 8.76
C GLY A 328 3.55 -17.41 7.86
N ALA A 329 2.97 -16.35 8.44
CA ALA A 329 2.46 -15.20 7.71
C ALA A 329 3.57 -14.47 6.93
N PHE A 330 4.73 -14.23 7.57
CA PHE A 330 5.89 -13.66 6.89
C PHE A 330 6.41 -14.59 5.78
N THR A 331 6.43 -15.89 6.04
CA THR A 331 6.83 -16.90 5.05
C THR A 331 5.91 -16.90 3.82
N ALA A 332 4.60 -16.68 3.98
CA ALA A 332 3.70 -16.51 2.85
C ALA A 332 4.06 -15.30 1.97
N VAL A 333 4.47 -14.18 2.60
CA VAL A 333 4.94 -13.00 1.88
C VAL A 333 6.25 -13.28 1.14
N LEU A 334 7.21 -13.92 1.82
CA LEU A 334 8.47 -14.34 1.22
C LEU A 334 8.24 -15.25 0.02
N GLU A 335 7.33 -16.23 0.15
CA GLU A 335 6.99 -17.16 -0.92
C GLU A 335 6.37 -16.44 -2.12
N ALA A 336 5.44 -15.51 -1.89
CA ALA A 336 4.84 -14.72 -2.95
C ALA A 336 5.91 -13.94 -3.74
N ILE A 337 6.89 -13.34 -3.05
CA ILE A 337 8.02 -12.65 -3.68
C ILE A 337 8.92 -13.63 -4.43
N ARG A 338 9.22 -14.79 -3.85
CA ARG A 338 10.05 -15.84 -4.46
C ARG A 338 9.44 -16.38 -5.75
N THR A 339 8.12 -16.57 -5.80
CA THR A 339 7.41 -17.10 -6.97
C THR A 339 6.93 -16.04 -7.97
N SER A 340 7.00 -14.76 -7.59
CA SER A 340 6.67 -13.66 -8.51
C SER A 340 7.63 -13.59 -9.71
N PRO A 341 7.22 -12.95 -10.82
CA PRO A 341 8.15 -12.56 -11.88
C PRO A 341 9.33 -11.74 -11.33
N ALA A 342 10.45 -11.74 -12.05
CA ALA A 342 11.59 -10.93 -11.67
C ALA A 342 11.18 -9.44 -11.53
N PRO A 343 11.72 -8.72 -10.53
CA PRO A 343 11.42 -7.30 -10.33
C PRO A 343 11.68 -6.49 -11.59
N ALA A 344 10.73 -5.62 -11.94
CA ALA A 344 10.84 -4.79 -13.14
C ALA A 344 11.95 -3.74 -12.94
N PRO A 345 12.87 -3.56 -13.92
CA PRO A 345 13.86 -2.51 -13.82
C PRO A 345 13.18 -1.14 -13.93
N ILE A 346 13.54 -0.22 -13.04
CA ILE A 346 13.17 1.19 -13.17
C ILE A 346 14.04 1.80 -14.27
N ASP A 347 13.42 2.39 -15.29
CA ASP A 347 14.15 3.01 -16.40
C ASP A 347 15.09 4.10 -15.89
N ALA A 348 16.31 4.16 -16.45
CA ALA A 348 17.36 5.07 -16.01
C ALA A 348 16.95 6.55 -16.06
N ARG A 349 15.96 6.94 -16.89
CA ARG A 349 15.43 8.31 -16.91
C ARG A 349 14.70 8.71 -15.61
N TYR A 350 14.31 7.74 -14.79
CA TYR A 350 13.66 7.94 -13.49
C TYR A 350 14.59 7.63 -12.31
N VAL A 351 15.89 7.42 -12.56
CA VAL A 351 16.87 7.10 -11.52
C VAL A 351 18.05 8.07 -11.63
N SER A 352 18.33 8.80 -10.56
CA SER A 352 19.60 9.51 -10.39
C SER A 352 20.58 8.63 -9.62
N TRP A 353 21.87 8.72 -9.93
CA TRP A 353 22.92 8.06 -9.15
C TRP A 353 23.71 9.12 -8.39
N GLU A 354 23.90 8.88 -7.10
CA GLU A 354 24.63 9.76 -6.19
C GLU A 354 25.82 9.02 -5.58
N GLY A 355 26.86 9.75 -5.17
CA GLY A 355 28.12 9.18 -4.69
C GLY A 355 29.01 8.61 -5.80
N GLY A 356 30.09 7.94 -5.41
CA GLY A 356 31.05 7.33 -6.35
C GLY A 356 31.69 6.06 -5.79
N GLY A 357 32.09 5.16 -6.68
CA GLY A 357 32.72 3.89 -6.28
C GLY A 357 31.80 3.04 -5.39
N ASP A 358 32.28 2.72 -4.19
CA ASP A 358 31.54 1.90 -3.22
C ASP A 358 30.42 2.67 -2.50
N ASP A 359 30.47 4.01 -2.51
CA ASP A 359 29.43 4.89 -1.95
C ASP A 359 28.31 5.20 -2.97
N ALA A 360 28.47 4.79 -4.23
CA ALA A 360 27.49 5.03 -5.27
C ALA A 360 26.16 4.32 -4.96
N HIS A 361 25.04 5.03 -5.10
CA HIS A 361 23.69 4.50 -4.86
C HIS A 361 22.66 5.14 -5.81
N PRO A 362 21.60 4.41 -6.20
CA PRO A 362 20.50 4.98 -6.96
C PRO A 362 19.50 5.70 -6.04
N VAL A 363 18.92 6.78 -6.55
CA VAL A 363 17.82 7.54 -5.97
C VAL A 363 16.67 7.57 -6.97
N VAL A 364 15.46 7.25 -6.53
CA VAL A 364 14.24 7.39 -7.33
C VAL A 364 13.56 8.70 -6.91
N PRO A 365 13.58 9.76 -7.74
CA PRO A 365 13.00 11.06 -7.37
C PRO A 365 11.51 10.94 -7.05
N GLY A 366 11.07 11.62 -5.98
CA GLY A 366 9.66 11.61 -5.55
C GLY A 366 9.18 10.32 -4.88
N ILE A 367 10.06 9.32 -4.66
CA ILE A 367 9.66 8.03 -4.09
C ILE A 367 8.97 8.16 -2.72
N THR A 368 9.39 9.12 -1.88
CA THR A 368 8.77 9.39 -0.57
C THR A 368 7.28 9.71 -0.70
N ASP A 369 6.92 10.64 -1.60
CA ASP A 369 5.52 11.03 -1.82
C ASP A 369 4.73 9.91 -2.48
N LEU A 370 5.35 9.14 -3.39
CA LEU A 370 4.73 7.97 -4.01
C LEU A 370 4.40 6.89 -2.97
N MET A 371 5.32 6.62 -2.03
CA MET A 371 5.09 5.67 -0.94
C MET A 371 3.99 6.15 0.00
N ALA A 372 3.99 7.44 0.38
CA ALA A 372 2.92 8.02 1.20
C ALA A 372 1.56 7.93 0.50
N ARG A 373 1.52 8.19 -0.81
CA ARG A 373 0.31 8.07 -1.63
C ARG A 373 -0.17 6.62 -1.70
N ALA A 374 0.75 5.67 -1.93
CA ALA A 374 0.47 4.23 -1.95
C ALA A 374 -0.16 3.79 -0.63
N VAL A 375 0.46 4.10 0.50
CA VAL A 375 -0.04 3.77 1.85
C VAL A 375 -1.43 4.34 2.10
N LYS A 376 -1.63 5.65 1.88
CA LYS A 376 -2.92 6.30 2.14
C LYS A 376 -4.03 5.76 1.22
N ALA A 377 -3.71 5.51 -0.04
CA ALA A 377 -4.62 4.94 -1.03
C ALA A 377 -4.82 3.42 -0.86
N GLN A 378 -3.98 2.76 -0.05
CA GLN A 378 -3.78 1.31 -0.04
C GLN A 378 -3.60 0.74 -1.45
N ALA A 379 -2.86 1.44 -2.32
CA ALA A 379 -2.65 1.16 -3.74
C ALA A 379 -1.20 0.77 -4.03
N THR A 380 -0.98 -0.12 -5.00
CA THR A 380 0.34 -0.44 -5.57
C THR A 380 0.83 0.71 -6.48
N PHE A 381 2.13 0.76 -6.81
CA PHE A 381 2.63 1.77 -7.75
C PHE A 381 2.03 1.59 -9.15
N ALA A 382 1.74 0.35 -9.53
CA ALA A 382 1.03 0.02 -10.76
C ALA A 382 -0.38 0.61 -10.80
N GLU A 383 -1.18 0.43 -9.73
CA GLU A 383 -2.53 0.98 -9.63
C GLU A 383 -2.50 2.52 -9.59
N LEU A 384 -1.50 3.11 -8.93
CA LEU A 384 -1.30 4.56 -8.92
C LEU A 384 -0.85 5.15 -10.27
N GLY A 385 -0.58 4.32 -11.27
CA GLY A 385 -0.15 4.74 -12.61
C GLY A 385 1.22 5.42 -12.60
N VAL A 386 2.12 4.99 -11.71
CA VAL A 386 3.47 5.57 -11.63
C VAL A 386 4.21 5.34 -12.95
N PRO A 387 4.87 6.35 -13.57
CA PRO A 387 5.38 6.24 -14.94
C PRO A 387 6.42 5.14 -15.21
N TRP A 388 7.17 4.72 -14.19
CA TRP A 388 8.14 3.63 -14.26
C TRP A 388 7.60 2.29 -13.75
N ALA A 389 6.40 2.28 -13.19
CA ALA A 389 5.76 1.07 -12.70
C ALA A 389 5.22 0.23 -13.86
N ARG A 390 4.89 -1.03 -13.58
CA ARG A 390 4.18 -1.88 -14.54
C ARG A 390 2.83 -1.21 -14.88
N THR A 391 2.47 -1.18 -16.15
CA THR A 391 1.18 -0.65 -16.58
C THR A 391 0.09 -1.69 -16.39
N LEU A 392 -0.97 -1.33 -15.69
CA LEU A 392 -2.20 -2.11 -15.68
C LEU A 392 -3.05 -1.75 -16.90
N PRO A 393 -3.54 -2.74 -17.67
CA PRO A 393 -4.42 -2.44 -18.78
C PRO A 393 -5.73 -1.83 -18.24
N PRO A 394 -6.24 -0.75 -18.83
CA PRO A 394 -7.55 -0.25 -18.47
C PRO A 394 -8.63 -1.24 -18.89
N ALA A 395 -9.81 -1.15 -18.28
CA ALA A 395 -10.96 -1.94 -18.71
C ALA A 395 -11.38 -1.58 -20.15
N ARG A 396 -11.12 -0.33 -20.58
CA ARG A 396 -11.26 0.11 -21.97
C ARG A 396 -10.42 1.36 -22.22
N THR A 397 -9.86 1.50 -23.43
CA THR A 397 -9.29 2.76 -23.91
C THR A 397 -10.24 3.41 -24.92
N LEU A 398 -10.48 4.71 -24.77
CA LEU A 398 -11.22 5.54 -25.70
C LEU A 398 -10.22 6.16 -26.67
N THR A 399 -10.45 5.96 -27.96
CA THR A 399 -9.56 6.44 -29.03
C THR A 399 -10.26 7.46 -29.92
N LEU A 400 -9.48 8.38 -30.48
CA LEU A 400 -9.90 9.32 -31.51
C LEU A 400 -8.87 9.32 -32.64
N ASP A 401 -9.30 8.94 -33.84
CA ASP A 401 -8.43 8.75 -35.02
C ASP A 401 -7.20 7.89 -34.69
N GLY A 402 -7.40 6.82 -33.91
CA GLY A 402 -6.34 5.92 -33.45
C GLY A 402 -5.48 6.41 -32.28
N HIS A 403 -5.70 7.64 -31.79
CA HIS A 403 -4.98 8.21 -30.64
C HIS A 403 -5.75 7.98 -29.34
N PRO A 404 -5.12 7.47 -28.27
CA PRO A 404 -5.80 7.29 -26.98
C PRO A 404 -6.06 8.64 -26.31
N VAL A 405 -7.33 8.95 -26.04
CA VAL A 405 -7.76 10.21 -25.40
C VAL A 405 -8.22 10.03 -23.97
N ALA A 406 -8.69 8.84 -23.58
CA ALA A 406 -9.04 8.53 -22.20
C ALA A 406 -8.98 7.03 -21.92
N ASP A 407 -8.67 6.65 -20.68
CA ASP A 407 -8.73 5.27 -20.22
C ASP A 407 -9.87 5.11 -19.20
N TYR A 408 -10.74 4.13 -19.41
CA TYR A 408 -11.85 3.79 -18.52
C TYR A 408 -11.39 2.77 -17.48
N GLN A 409 -11.58 3.13 -16.22
CA GLN A 409 -11.30 2.32 -15.04
C GLN A 409 -12.63 1.86 -14.43
N ASP A 410 -12.73 0.59 -14.04
CA ASP A 410 -13.95 0.02 -13.44
C ASP A 410 -14.08 0.28 -11.93
N GLY A 411 -13.01 0.77 -11.29
CA GLY A 411 -12.97 1.06 -9.85
C GLY A 411 -12.64 -0.14 -8.97
N SER A 412 -12.37 -1.33 -9.53
CA SER A 412 -12.10 -2.57 -8.77
C SER A 412 -10.84 -2.50 -7.90
N HIS A 413 -9.91 -1.61 -8.24
CA HIS A 413 -8.67 -1.37 -7.50
C HIS A 413 -8.80 -0.31 -6.38
N ILE A 414 -9.98 0.29 -6.23
CA ILE A 414 -10.21 1.35 -5.24
C ILE A 414 -10.67 0.75 -3.91
N ARG A 415 -10.02 1.13 -2.81
CA ARG A 415 -10.39 0.67 -1.47
C ARG A 415 -11.81 1.12 -1.09
N THR A 416 -12.50 0.30 -0.28
CA THR A 416 -13.89 0.54 0.12
C THR A 416 -14.15 1.94 0.67
N VAL A 417 -13.29 2.44 1.56
CA VAL A 417 -13.46 3.78 2.16
C VAL A 417 -13.16 4.94 1.20
N SER A 418 -12.72 4.65 -0.02
CA SER A 418 -12.64 5.60 -1.13
C SER A 418 -13.83 5.51 -2.09
N SER A 419 -14.84 4.69 -1.76
CA SER A 419 -16.07 4.45 -2.52
C SER A 419 -15.78 4.01 -3.98
N PRO A 420 -15.45 2.73 -4.22
CA PRO A 420 -15.09 2.23 -5.54
C PRO A 420 -16.20 2.50 -6.56
N ARG A 421 -15.80 3.00 -7.73
CA ARG A 421 -16.71 3.42 -8.81
C ARG A 421 -15.96 3.52 -10.13
N PRO A 422 -16.62 3.41 -11.30
CA PRO A 422 -15.95 3.63 -12.57
C PRO A 422 -15.69 5.11 -12.86
N TYR A 423 -14.57 5.39 -13.53
CA TYR A 423 -14.10 6.74 -13.86
C TYR A 423 -13.20 6.71 -15.09
N LEU A 424 -12.99 7.86 -15.74
CA LEU A 424 -11.96 7.99 -16.78
C LEU A 424 -10.67 8.56 -16.16
N HIS A 425 -9.58 7.83 -16.31
CA HIS A 425 -8.23 8.30 -16.05
C HIS A 425 -7.19 7.36 -16.68
N PRO A 426 -6.12 7.91 -17.27
CA PRO A 426 -5.93 9.34 -17.56
C PRO A 426 -6.77 9.81 -18.75
N VAL A 427 -7.27 11.04 -18.69
CA VAL A 427 -7.77 11.79 -19.86
C VAL A 427 -6.65 12.68 -20.39
N ARG A 428 -6.52 12.76 -21.71
CA ARG A 428 -5.39 13.39 -22.40
C ARG A 428 -5.86 14.42 -23.44
N THR A 429 -5.04 15.43 -23.67
CA THR A 429 -5.14 16.25 -24.89
C THR A 429 -4.66 15.46 -26.12
N LEU A 430 -4.83 15.99 -27.34
CA LEU A 430 -4.37 15.30 -28.56
C LEU A 430 -2.84 15.23 -28.65
N ALA A 431 -2.13 16.17 -28.04
CA ALA A 431 -0.68 16.11 -27.86
C ALA A 431 -0.23 15.13 -26.74
N GLY A 432 -1.16 14.51 -26.01
CA GLY A 432 -0.87 13.52 -24.98
C GLY A 432 -0.70 14.06 -23.56
N THR A 433 -0.93 15.36 -23.33
CA THR A 433 -0.87 15.98 -22.00
C THR A 433 -1.98 15.42 -21.11
N VAL A 434 -1.63 14.87 -19.95
CA VAL A 434 -2.62 14.33 -19.00
C VAL A 434 -3.29 15.47 -18.24
N VAL A 435 -4.62 15.50 -18.26
CA VAL A 435 -5.44 16.58 -17.67
C VAL A 435 -6.34 16.10 -16.54
N THR A 436 -6.14 14.87 -16.07
CA THR A 436 -6.83 14.29 -14.91
C THR A 436 -5.84 13.67 -13.92
N ASP A 437 -6.17 13.66 -12.65
CA ASP A 437 -5.42 12.98 -11.59
C ASP A 437 -6.30 11.95 -10.89
N HIS A 438 -5.70 10.92 -10.28
CA HIS A 438 -6.43 9.88 -9.56
C HIS A 438 -5.71 9.51 -8.27
N GLN A 439 -6.44 9.27 -7.20
CA GLN A 439 -5.91 8.97 -5.86
C GLN A 439 -4.73 9.87 -5.43
N PRO A 440 -4.78 11.21 -5.59
CA PRO A 440 -3.72 12.10 -5.13
C PRO A 440 -3.48 11.98 -3.63
N LEU A 441 -2.28 12.33 -3.19
CA LEU A 441 -1.90 12.27 -1.77
C LEU A 441 -2.82 13.15 -0.89
N ASP A 442 -3.31 14.28 -1.40
CA ASP A 442 -4.25 15.13 -0.67
C ASP A 442 -5.59 14.41 -0.38
N HIS A 443 -6.18 13.76 -1.38
CA HIS A 443 -7.50 13.11 -1.34
C HIS A 443 -7.50 11.83 -2.18
N VAL A 444 -7.12 10.71 -1.56
CA VAL A 444 -7.00 9.38 -2.21
C VAL A 444 -8.33 8.75 -2.65
N TRP A 445 -9.43 9.48 -2.55
CA TRP A 445 -10.76 9.10 -3.05
C TRP A 445 -11.20 9.95 -4.25
N HIS A 446 -10.39 10.92 -4.70
CA HIS A 446 -10.64 11.63 -5.95
C HIS A 446 -10.18 10.78 -7.13
N LEU A 447 -11.07 10.55 -8.10
CA LEU A 447 -10.87 9.60 -9.20
C LEU A 447 -11.17 10.27 -10.54
N GLY A 448 -10.14 10.74 -11.24
CA GLY A 448 -10.22 11.21 -12.63
C GLY A 448 -11.44 12.09 -12.92
N VAL A 449 -12.23 11.67 -13.91
CA VAL A 449 -13.56 12.24 -14.19
C VAL A 449 -14.66 11.19 -14.07
N GLY A 450 -15.78 11.56 -13.46
CA GLY A 450 -16.95 10.69 -13.28
C GLY A 450 -18.09 11.35 -12.53
N VAL A 451 -19.00 10.52 -12.01
CA VAL A 451 -20.14 10.94 -11.18
C VAL A 451 -19.97 10.38 -9.77
N ALA A 452 -20.10 11.24 -8.76
CA ALA A 452 -20.07 10.83 -7.36
C ALA A 452 -20.82 11.82 -6.48
N LEU A 453 -21.39 11.34 -5.38
CA LEU A 453 -22.10 12.15 -4.37
C LEU A 453 -21.66 11.73 -2.98
N GLN A 454 -21.52 12.69 -2.06
CA GLN A 454 -21.17 12.36 -0.67
C GLN A 454 -22.37 11.79 0.10
N ASP A 455 -23.60 12.16 -0.25
CA ASP A 455 -24.78 11.79 0.51
C ASP A 455 -25.88 11.32 -0.44
N VAL A 456 -26.15 10.02 -0.45
CA VAL A 456 -27.28 9.41 -1.16
C VAL A 456 -28.07 8.61 -0.13
N ASP A 457 -29.15 9.19 0.38
CA ASP A 457 -29.90 8.68 1.54
C ASP A 457 -29.01 8.28 2.73
N GLY A 458 -27.97 9.06 3.02
CA GLY A 458 -27.01 8.82 4.10
C GLY A 458 -25.84 7.90 3.74
N VAL A 459 -25.72 7.47 2.47
CA VAL A 459 -24.61 6.65 1.97
C VAL A 459 -23.62 7.49 1.17
N ASN A 460 -22.32 7.27 1.42
CA ASN A 460 -21.23 8.01 0.81
C ASN A 460 -20.64 7.29 -0.42
N PHE A 461 -20.82 7.89 -1.60
CA PHE A 461 -20.26 7.43 -2.87
C PHE A 461 -19.09 8.30 -3.37
N TRP A 462 -18.68 9.30 -2.58
CA TRP A 462 -17.52 10.15 -2.85
C TRP A 462 -16.22 9.56 -2.30
N GLY A 463 -16.31 8.92 -1.15
CA GLY A 463 -15.18 8.40 -0.38
C GLY A 463 -14.68 9.35 0.70
N GLY A 464 -13.78 8.87 1.54
CA GLY A 464 -13.20 9.61 2.66
C GLY A 464 -14.20 9.85 3.79
N ARG A 465 -14.01 10.94 4.55
CA ARG A 465 -14.92 11.31 5.63
C ARG A 465 -16.23 11.88 5.09
N THR A 466 -17.33 11.65 5.81
CA THR A 466 -18.66 12.19 5.51
C THR A 466 -18.88 13.48 6.29
N TYR A 467 -19.28 14.57 5.62
CA TYR A 467 -19.72 15.77 6.31
C TYR A 467 -21.15 15.56 6.78
N THR A 468 -21.43 15.88 8.04
CA THR A 468 -22.78 15.70 8.58
C THR A 468 -23.25 16.99 9.22
N ARG A 469 -24.52 17.34 8.98
CA ARG A 469 -25.14 18.51 9.60
C ARG A 469 -25.07 18.45 11.13
N GLU A 470 -25.30 17.26 11.68
CA GLU A 470 -25.31 17.00 13.12
C GLU A 470 -23.95 17.29 13.78
N ALA A 471 -22.85 16.83 13.18
CA ALA A 471 -21.51 17.07 13.72
C ALA A 471 -20.94 18.45 13.32
N GLY A 472 -21.47 19.08 12.26
CA GLY A 472 -20.93 20.31 11.70
C GLY A 472 -19.54 20.16 11.05
N GLN A 473 -19.05 18.92 10.91
CA GLN A 473 -17.71 18.60 10.44
C GLN A 473 -17.65 17.26 9.70
N TYR A 474 -16.49 16.98 9.10
CA TYR A 474 -16.16 15.72 8.46
C TYR A 474 -15.83 14.66 9.49
N VAL A 475 -16.57 13.55 9.48
CA VAL A 475 -16.37 12.41 10.38
C VAL A 475 -16.26 11.11 9.59
N TRP A 476 -15.50 10.15 10.11
CA TRP A 476 -15.52 8.80 9.57
C TRP A 476 -16.81 8.10 9.96
N ARG A 477 -17.46 7.46 8.98
CA ARG A 477 -18.66 6.64 9.16
C ARG A 477 -18.49 5.35 8.36
N PRO A 478 -19.13 4.23 8.76
CA PRO A 478 -19.18 3.01 7.97
C PRO A 478 -20.28 3.11 6.89
N ASP A 479 -20.27 4.18 6.10
CA ASP A 479 -21.33 4.55 5.16
C ASP A 479 -20.89 4.50 3.69
N HIS A 480 -19.72 3.96 3.39
CA HIS A 480 -19.17 3.93 2.03
C HIS A 480 -19.88 2.93 1.13
N GLY A 481 -20.57 3.44 0.10
CA GLY A 481 -21.15 2.65 -0.98
C GLY A 481 -20.16 2.36 -2.12
N SER A 482 -20.64 1.62 -3.11
CA SER A 482 -19.89 1.30 -4.34
C SER A 482 -20.78 1.49 -5.58
N ILE A 483 -20.18 1.91 -6.69
CA ILE A 483 -20.86 1.99 -7.99
C ILE A 483 -20.27 0.91 -8.89
N VAL A 484 -21.11 0.07 -9.49
CA VAL A 484 -20.67 -1.07 -10.31
C VAL A 484 -21.40 -1.05 -11.65
N SER A 485 -20.65 -1.21 -12.75
CA SER A 485 -21.26 -1.38 -14.07
C SER A 485 -21.90 -2.76 -14.17
N THR A 486 -23.18 -2.82 -14.50
CA THR A 486 -23.95 -4.06 -14.65
C THR A 486 -24.22 -4.41 -16.11
N ALA A 487 -24.27 -3.39 -16.98
CA ALA A 487 -24.32 -3.58 -18.42
C ALA A 487 -23.50 -2.50 -19.12
N THR A 488 -22.78 -2.90 -20.16
CA THR A 488 -22.07 -1.99 -21.04
C THR A 488 -22.40 -2.31 -22.48
N THR A 489 -22.88 -1.32 -23.22
CA THR A 489 -23.06 -1.40 -24.67
C THR A 489 -22.19 -0.35 -25.33
N ALA A 490 -21.13 -0.79 -26.00
CA ALA A 490 -20.34 0.07 -26.87
C ALA A 490 -20.88 -0.04 -28.29
N ALA A 491 -21.36 1.06 -28.86
CA ALA A 491 -21.79 1.07 -30.26
C ALA A 491 -20.59 1.09 -31.21
N GLN A 492 -19.47 1.72 -30.80
CA GLN A 492 -18.20 1.82 -31.52
C GLN A 492 -17.08 2.12 -30.50
N ALA A 493 -16.05 1.29 -30.47
CA ALA A 493 -14.90 1.48 -29.55
C ALA A 493 -13.91 2.56 -30.05
N ASP A 494 -13.89 2.83 -31.37
CA ASP A 494 -13.00 3.81 -32.00
C ASP A 494 -13.80 4.96 -32.60
N ALA A 495 -13.51 6.20 -32.18
CA ALA A 495 -13.97 7.39 -32.89
C ALA A 495 -13.01 7.69 -34.05
N GLY A 496 -13.52 7.91 -35.26
CA GLY A 496 -12.69 8.21 -36.42
C GLY A 496 -13.47 8.34 -37.73
N GLU A 497 -12.85 8.91 -38.77
CA GLU A 497 -13.48 9.23 -40.07
C GLU A 497 -14.76 10.10 -39.94
N GLY A 498 -14.74 11.07 -39.03
CA GLY A 498 -15.88 11.98 -38.78
C GLY A 498 -17.02 11.38 -37.94
N ARG A 499 -16.81 10.24 -37.28
CA ARG A 499 -17.79 9.59 -36.39
C ARG A 499 -17.41 9.73 -34.93
N ALA A 500 -18.40 10.04 -34.08
CA ALA A 500 -18.24 10.12 -32.64
C ALA A 500 -18.19 8.72 -32.01
N GLY A 501 -17.30 8.51 -31.05
CA GLY A 501 -17.30 7.33 -30.19
C GLY A 501 -18.42 7.44 -29.16
N LYS A 502 -18.96 6.29 -28.74
CA LYS A 502 -20.06 6.24 -27.77
C LYS A 502 -19.97 4.99 -26.89
N LEU A 503 -20.09 5.20 -25.59
CA LEU A 503 -20.16 4.16 -24.56
C LEU A 503 -21.43 4.36 -23.73
N GLN A 504 -22.31 3.36 -23.69
CA GLN A 504 -23.50 3.37 -22.84
C GLN A 504 -23.35 2.36 -21.72
N GLU A 505 -23.75 2.76 -20.52
CA GLU A 505 -23.61 1.95 -19.31
C GLU A 505 -24.88 2.03 -18.46
N THR A 506 -25.23 0.90 -17.86
CA THR A 506 -26.12 0.81 -16.71
C THR A 506 -25.26 0.47 -15.50
N LEU A 507 -25.44 1.21 -14.40
CA LEU A 507 -24.70 1.00 -13.16
C LEU A 507 -25.61 0.95 -11.95
N ASP A 508 -25.23 0.12 -10.99
CA ASP A 508 -25.89 0.04 -9.69
C ASP A 508 -25.04 0.79 -8.66
N TRP A 509 -25.69 1.68 -7.90
CA TRP A 509 -25.13 2.35 -6.74
C TRP A 509 -25.57 1.59 -5.50
N ASN A 510 -24.65 0.82 -4.93
CA ASN A 510 -24.92 -0.11 -3.84
C ASN A 510 -24.49 0.49 -2.50
N GLY A 511 -25.32 0.30 -1.47
CA GLY A 511 -24.97 0.62 -0.09
C GLY A 511 -23.81 -0.24 0.44
N PRO A 512 -23.34 0.04 1.67
CA PRO A 512 -22.26 -0.73 2.30
C PRO A 512 -22.60 -2.22 2.53
N ASP A 513 -23.90 -2.55 2.57
CA ASP A 513 -24.44 -3.91 2.67
C ASP A 513 -24.60 -4.60 1.31
N GLY A 514 -24.28 -3.92 0.21
CA GLY A 514 -24.43 -4.40 -1.16
C GLY A 514 -25.84 -4.23 -1.75
N ALA A 515 -26.79 -3.63 -1.03
CA ALA A 515 -28.13 -3.41 -1.55
C ALA A 515 -28.16 -2.23 -2.53
N PRO A 516 -28.83 -2.34 -3.70
CA PRO A 516 -28.91 -1.25 -4.66
C PRO A 516 -29.82 -0.12 -4.14
N ILE A 517 -29.33 1.13 -4.27
CA ILE A 517 -30.00 2.36 -3.85
C ILE A 517 -30.43 3.17 -5.07
N LEU A 518 -29.52 3.35 -6.03
CA LEU A 518 -29.79 3.98 -7.32
C LEU A 518 -29.40 3.05 -8.47
N VAL A 519 -30.07 3.26 -9.60
CA VAL A 519 -29.61 2.84 -10.91
C VAL A 519 -29.22 4.08 -11.70
N GLU A 520 -28.02 4.08 -12.25
CA GLU A 520 -27.50 5.10 -13.15
C GLU A 520 -27.50 4.59 -14.59
N GLU A 521 -28.20 5.30 -15.46
CA GLU A 521 -28.07 5.14 -16.91
C GLU A 521 -27.19 6.27 -17.43
N ARG A 522 -26.02 5.96 -17.99
CA ARG A 522 -25.13 6.98 -18.56
C ARG A 522 -24.64 6.67 -19.96
N SER A 523 -24.27 7.73 -20.66
CA SER A 523 -23.67 7.69 -21.99
C SER A 523 -22.50 8.65 -22.05
N TRP A 524 -21.31 8.11 -22.34
CA TRP A 524 -20.18 8.89 -22.80
C TRP A 524 -20.24 9.04 -24.32
N ALA A 525 -19.92 10.22 -24.82
CA ALA A 525 -19.71 10.47 -26.23
C ALA A 525 -18.44 11.31 -26.43
N TRP A 526 -17.63 11.01 -27.43
CA TRP A 526 -16.44 11.80 -27.73
C TRP A 526 -16.19 11.93 -29.23
N SER A 527 -15.66 13.07 -29.66
CA SER A 527 -15.30 13.30 -31.06
C SER A 527 -14.26 14.41 -31.20
N GLY A 528 -13.56 14.42 -32.34
CA GLY A 528 -12.74 15.57 -32.73
C GLY A 528 -13.60 16.80 -33.02
N VAL A 529 -13.03 17.98 -32.79
CA VAL A 529 -13.66 19.29 -33.04
C VAL A 529 -12.77 20.14 -33.94
N ALA A 530 -11.48 20.19 -33.62
CA ALA A 530 -10.43 20.85 -34.38
C ALA A 530 -9.13 20.05 -34.25
N PRO A 531 -8.06 20.35 -35.02
CA PRO A 531 -6.81 19.57 -34.98
C PRO A 531 -6.16 19.46 -33.60
N SER A 532 -6.42 20.41 -32.70
CA SER A 532 -5.89 20.46 -31.34
C SER A 532 -6.97 20.44 -30.25
N ILE A 533 -8.22 20.13 -30.62
CA ILE A 533 -9.37 20.19 -29.71
C ILE A 533 -10.30 19.00 -29.97
N TRP A 534 -10.63 18.28 -28.90
CA TRP A 534 -11.67 17.26 -28.93
C TRP A 534 -12.71 17.52 -27.83
N ARG A 535 -13.88 16.90 -27.95
CA ARG A 535 -14.97 17.02 -26.97
C ARG A 535 -15.28 15.68 -26.31
N LEU A 536 -15.62 15.75 -25.03
CA LEU A 536 -16.18 14.67 -24.23
C LEU A 536 -17.52 15.11 -23.65
N SER A 537 -18.59 14.35 -23.86
CA SER A 537 -19.88 14.57 -23.23
C SER A 537 -20.24 13.39 -22.35
N LEU A 538 -20.79 13.69 -21.17
CA LEU A 538 -21.41 12.74 -20.27
C LEU A 538 -22.88 13.11 -20.08
N ASP A 539 -23.76 12.20 -20.48
CA ASP A 539 -25.17 12.21 -20.11
C ASP A 539 -25.37 11.16 -19.01
N PHE A 540 -25.99 11.50 -17.89
CA PHE A 540 -26.34 10.53 -16.85
C PHE A 540 -27.74 10.77 -16.27
N ALA A 541 -28.38 9.70 -15.83
CA ALA A 541 -29.70 9.69 -15.23
C ALA A 541 -29.72 8.81 -13.98
N LEU A 542 -30.01 9.39 -12.82
CA LEU A 542 -30.09 8.70 -11.54
C LEU A 542 -31.56 8.40 -11.20
N SER A 543 -31.88 7.12 -11.05
CA SER A 543 -33.20 6.62 -10.67
C SER A 543 -33.13 5.85 -9.36
N PRO A 544 -34.13 5.93 -8.47
CA PRO A 544 -34.24 4.98 -7.37
C PRO A 544 -34.25 3.54 -7.87
N ALA A 545 -33.51 2.65 -7.20
CA ALA A 545 -33.53 1.21 -7.51
C ALA A 545 -34.84 0.53 -7.08
N GLY A 546 -35.61 1.15 -6.18
CA GLY A 546 -36.91 0.67 -5.72
C GLY A 546 -38.03 1.72 -5.82
N ASP A 547 -39.15 1.46 -5.13
CA ASP A 547 -40.38 2.27 -5.26
C ASP A 547 -40.41 3.53 -4.37
N LYS A 548 -39.30 3.87 -3.71
CA LYS A 548 -39.21 5.03 -2.83
C LYS A 548 -38.36 6.13 -3.46
N PRO A 549 -38.68 7.41 -3.24
CA PRO A 549 -37.77 8.50 -3.59
C PRO A 549 -36.44 8.38 -2.84
N VAL A 550 -35.36 8.82 -3.49
CA VAL A 550 -33.99 8.86 -2.93
C VAL A 550 -33.50 10.30 -2.91
N SER A 551 -32.93 10.73 -1.78
CA SER A 551 -32.31 12.04 -1.62
C SER A 551 -30.87 12.03 -2.11
N LEU A 552 -30.52 12.98 -2.97
CA LEU A 552 -29.18 13.20 -3.52
C LEU A 552 -28.62 14.49 -2.95
N GLY A 553 -27.61 14.38 -2.11
CA GLY A 553 -27.03 15.47 -1.33
C GLY A 553 -25.51 15.61 -1.46
N SER A 554 -25.03 16.64 -0.80
CA SER A 554 -23.64 17.07 -0.69
C SER A 554 -23.38 17.57 0.74
N PRO A 555 -22.13 17.89 1.11
CA PRO A 555 -21.89 18.69 2.33
C PRO A 555 -22.68 20.00 2.33
N GLY A 556 -22.81 20.66 1.18
CA GLY A 556 -23.54 21.92 1.02
C GLY A 556 -25.01 21.79 1.40
N SER A 557 -25.70 20.77 0.89
CA SER A 557 -27.08 20.47 1.30
C SER A 557 -27.20 20.06 2.77
N ASN A 558 -26.11 19.56 3.35
CA ASN A 558 -25.97 19.26 4.77
C ASN A 558 -25.53 20.46 5.63
N GLY A 559 -25.44 21.66 5.06
CA GLY A 559 -25.17 22.91 5.79
C GLY A 559 -23.71 23.35 5.82
N ARG A 560 -22.81 22.68 5.08
CA ARG A 560 -21.45 23.18 4.88
C ARG A 560 -21.47 24.32 3.85
N PHE A 561 -21.21 25.55 4.29
CA PHE A 561 -21.05 26.67 3.37
C PHE A 561 -20.05 26.36 2.25
N GLU A 562 -20.41 26.65 0.99
CA GLU A 562 -19.59 26.38 -0.21
C GLU A 562 -19.14 24.92 -0.39
N GLY A 563 -19.84 23.98 0.28
CA GLY A 563 -19.57 22.55 0.26
C GLY A 563 -20.31 21.79 -0.83
N GLY A 564 -20.78 22.46 -1.89
CA GLY A 564 -21.70 21.90 -2.88
C GLY A 564 -21.11 20.91 -3.89
N TYR A 565 -20.01 20.20 -3.59
CA TYR A 565 -19.50 19.20 -4.54
C TYR A 565 -20.40 17.97 -4.62
N GLY A 566 -20.54 17.42 -5.82
CA GLY A 566 -21.37 16.25 -6.06
C GLY A 566 -22.03 16.29 -7.44
N GLY A 567 -22.27 15.14 -8.04
CA GLY A 567 -22.65 15.02 -9.45
C GLY A 567 -21.42 14.78 -10.31
N PHE A 568 -21.34 15.47 -11.47
CA PHE A 568 -20.15 15.43 -12.32
C PHE A 568 -18.97 16.09 -11.63
N PHE A 569 -17.81 15.43 -11.63
CA PHE A 569 -16.58 15.99 -11.11
C PHE A 569 -15.37 15.58 -11.94
N TRP A 570 -14.48 16.54 -12.15
CA TRP A 570 -13.20 16.41 -12.83
C TRP A 570 -12.08 16.77 -11.85
N ARG A 571 -11.30 15.76 -11.46
CA ARG A 571 -10.08 15.95 -10.67
C ARG A 571 -8.92 16.27 -11.61
N LEU A 572 -8.37 17.49 -11.52
CA LEU A 572 -7.18 17.89 -12.28
C LEU A 572 -5.89 17.58 -11.50
N PRO A 573 -4.77 17.32 -12.19
CA PRO A 573 -3.46 17.30 -11.56
C PRO A 573 -3.01 18.72 -11.22
N PRO A 574 -2.07 18.88 -10.26
CA PRO A 574 -1.38 20.13 -10.04
C PRO A 574 -0.72 20.62 -11.34
N CYS A 575 -0.80 21.92 -11.61
CA CYS A 575 -0.21 22.53 -12.81
C CYS A 575 0.32 23.93 -12.52
N GLY A 576 1.31 24.37 -13.30
CA GLY A 576 1.82 25.75 -13.23
C GLY A 576 0.87 26.73 -13.91
N ASP A 577 0.89 27.99 -13.48
CA ASP A 577 0.10 29.09 -14.07
C ASP A 577 -1.40 28.77 -14.22
N ALA A 578 -1.98 28.08 -13.23
CA ALA A 578 -3.40 27.73 -13.26
C ALA A 578 -4.27 28.99 -13.34
N ALA A 579 -5.18 29.02 -14.30
CA ALA A 579 -6.16 30.09 -14.47
C ALA A 579 -7.54 29.49 -14.68
N VAL A 580 -8.53 30.06 -13.99
CA VAL A 580 -9.95 29.69 -14.13
C VAL A 580 -10.76 30.96 -14.38
N TRP A 581 -11.71 30.90 -15.30
CA TRP A 581 -12.59 32.03 -15.59
C TRP A 581 -13.91 31.57 -16.21
N THR A 582 -14.88 32.47 -16.15
CA THR A 582 -16.23 32.30 -16.70
C THR A 582 -16.64 33.59 -17.42
N THR A 583 -17.86 33.64 -17.94
CA THR A 583 -18.47 34.89 -18.44
C THR A 583 -18.69 35.94 -17.34
N ALA A 584 -18.68 35.56 -16.06
CA ALA A 584 -18.90 36.47 -14.94
C ALA A 584 -17.60 37.12 -14.43
N GLY A 585 -16.45 36.45 -14.58
CA GLY A 585 -15.18 36.92 -14.06
C GLY A 585 -14.10 35.83 -14.03
N SER A 586 -12.91 36.19 -13.52
CA SER A 586 -11.74 35.32 -13.43
C SER A 586 -11.35 35.04 -11.97
N GLY A 587 -10.81 33.84 -11.72
CA GLY A 587 -10.38 33.37 -10.41
C GLY A 587 -11.40 32.44 -9.74
N GLU A 588 -10.94 31.67 -8.75
CA GLU A 588 -11.77 30.70 -8.03
C GLU A 588 -12.99 31.37 -7.40
N ALA A 589 -12.83 32.54 -6.77
CA ALA A 589 -13.90 33.25 -6.07
C ALA A 589 -15.05 33.67 -7.00
N GLU A 590 -14.76 34.03 -8.25
CA GLU A 590 -15.78 34.40 -9.25
C GLU A 590 -16.42 33.17 -9.90
N ALA A 591 -15.68 32.07 -10.01
CA ALA A 591 -16.13 30.86 -10.67
C ALA A 591 -16.93 29.92 -9.74
N HIS A 592 -16.50 29.78 -8.48
CA HIS A 592 -17.11 28.90 -7.49
C HIS A 592 -18.52 29.37 -7.09
N GLY A 593 -19.52 28.51 -7.30
CA GLY A 593 -20.93 28.83 -7.05
C GLY A 593 -21.58 29.67 -8.15
N SER A 594 -20.86 30.03 -9.21
CA SER A 594 -21.42 30.75 -10.34
C SER A 594 -22.32 29.84 -11.19
N VAL A 595 -23.37 30.42 -11.76
CA VAL A 595 -24.24 29.75 -12.75
C VAL A 595 -23.99 30.46 -14.09
N THR A 596 -23.03 29.93 -14.84
CA THR A 596 -22.58 30.50 -16.13
C THR A 596 -22.62 29.44 -17.23
N PRO A 597 -22.81 29.83 -18.51
CA PRO A 597 -22.93 28.87 -19.62
C PRO A 597 -21.71 27.96 -19.78
N TRP A 598 -20.53 28.47 -19.44
CA TRP A 598 -19.28 27.73 -19.47
C TRP A 598 -18.32 28.20 -18.39
N LEU A 599 -17.38 27.31 -18.05
CA LEU A 599 -16.22 27.58 -17.23
C LEU A 599 -14.98 27.07 -17.96
N ALA A 600 -13.93 27.88 -17.99
CA ALA A 600 -12.65 27.52 -18.58
C ALA A 600 -11.59 27.37 -17.48
N TRP A 601 -10.76 26.34 -17.63
CA TRP A 601 -9.58 26.10 -16.82
C TRP A 601 -8.38 25.90 -17.74
N SER A 602 -7.27 26.59 -17.47
CA SER A 602 -6.03 26.38 -18.22
C SER A 602 -4.82 26.31 -17.29
N GLY A 603 -3.75 25.68 -17.75
CA GLY A 603 -2.49 25.63 -17.02
C GLY A 603 -1.39 24.92 -17.79
N LYS A 604 -0.19 24.91 -17.22
CA LYS A 604 0.98 24.16 -17.70
C LYS A 604 1.08 22.85 -16.91
N PHE A 605 0.61 21.77 -17.53
CA PHE A 605 0.65 20.42 -16.98
C PHE A 605 1.96 19.71 -17.35
N ASP A 606 2.19 18.57 -16.71
CA ASP A 606 3.22 17.63 -17.16
C ASP A 606 2.84 17.10 -18.55
N GLY A 607 3.61 17.51 -19.56
CA GLY A 607 3.35 17.21 -20.98
C GLY A 607 3.07 18.44 -21.84
N GLY A 608 2.61 19.54 -21.25
CA GLY A 608 2.42 20.81 -21.96
C GLY A 608 1.28 21.68 -21.44
N PRO A 609 1.08 22.86 -22.03
CA PRO A 609 -0.08 23.70 -21.74
C PRO A 609 -1.38 23.04 -22.25
N ALA A 610 -2.46 23.18 -21.51
CA ALA A 610 -3.78 22.71 -21.92
C ALA A 610 -4.90 23.61 -21.39
N THR A 611 -6.05 23.57 -22.07
CA THR A 611 -7.29 24.22 -21.66
C THR A 611 -8.44 23.21 -21.63
N LEU A 612 -9.21 23.22 -20.55
CA LEU A 612 -10.48 22.52 -20.41
C LEU A 612 -11.60 23.55 -20.39
N VAL A 613 -12.60 23.37 -21.27
CA VAL A 613 -13.81 24.21 -21.28
C VAL A 613 -15.01 23.34 -20.94
N PHE A 614 -15.56 23.56 -19.76
CA PHE A 614 -16.76 22.90 -19.25
C PHE A 614 -17.98 23.70 -19.66
N VAL A 615 -18.95 23.05 -20.31
CA VAL A 615 -20.15 23.69 -20.84
C VAL A 615 -21.37 23.13 -20.12
N ALA A 616 -22.15 24.03 -19.53
CA ALA A 616 -23.42 23.70 -18.93
C ALA A 616 -24.50 23.61 -20.03
N PRO A 617 -25.49 22.71 -19.89
CA PRO A 617 -26.65 22.70 -20.77
C PRO A 617 -27.39 24.03 -20.76
N GLU A 618 -28.02 24.38 -21.89
CA GLU A 618 -28.88 25.56 -21.97
C GLU A 618 -29.96 25.52 -20.88
N GLY A 619 -30.11 26.63 -20.14
CA GLY A 619 -31.06 26.73 -19.03
C GLY A 619 -30.67 25.98 -17.75
N SER A 620 -29.46 25.41 -17.67
CA SER A 620 -28.94 24.82 -16.44
C SER A 620 -28.91 25.85 -15.30
N THR A 621 -29.36 25.43 -14.13
CA THR A 621 -29.30 26.21 -12.89
C THR A 621 -28.25 25.68 -11.91
N ASP A 622 -27.56 24.60 -12.28
CA ASP A 622 -26.55 23.97 -11.43
C ASP A 622 -25.30 24.86 -11.33
N PRO A 623 -24.83 25.21 -10.13
CA PRO A 623 -23.61 26.00 -9.95
C PRO A 623 -22.34 25.21 -10.28
N TRP A 624 -21.31 25.92 -10.74
CA TRP A 624 -19.97 25.37 -10.87
C TRP A 624 -19.33 25.19 -9.49
N PHE A 625 -18.87 23.98 -9.17
CA PHE A 625 -17.98 23.75 -8.03
C PHE A 625 -16.54 23.80 -8.50
N VAL A 626 -15.76 24.76 -7.99
CA VAL A 626 -14.39 25.01 -8.45
C VAL A 626 -13.45 25.05 -7.26
N ARG A 627 -12.31 24.37 -7.37
CA ARG A 627 -11.17 24.53 -6.46
C ARG A 627 -9.91 24.63 -7.30
N VAL A 628 -9.17 25.72 -7.13
CA VAL A 628 -7.81 25.94 -7.66
C VAL A 628 -6.83 25.71 -6.53
N ASP A 629 -7.05 26.38 -5.41
CA ASP A 629 -6.19 26.27 -4.23
C ASP A 629 -6.54 25.02 -3.40
N GLY A 630 -5.51 24.42 -2.81
CA GLY A 630 -5.63 23.20 -2.00
C GLY A 630 -5.71 21.92 -2.84
N TYR A 631 -6.70 21.81 -3.73
CA TYR A 631 -6.82 20.67 -4.63
C TYR A 631 -7.51 21.10 -5.95
N PRO A 632 -6.87 20.91 -7.13
CA PRO A 632 -7.48 21.26 -8.41
C PRO A 632 -8.70 20.41 -8.75
N GLY A 633 -9.85 21.03 -9.02
CA GLY A 633 -11.08 20.31 -9.36
C GLY A 633 -12.19 21.20 -9.89
N VAL A 634 -12.95 20.66 -10.84
CA VAL A 634 -14.15 21.30 -11.40
C VAL A 634 -15.30 20.31 -11.37
N GLY A 635 -16.47 20.73 -10.89
CA GLY A 635 -17.69 19.94 -10.95
C GLY A 635 -18.90 20.78 -11.33
N GLN A 636 -19.96 20.12 -11.77
CA GLN A 636 -21.28 20.72 -11.93
C GLN A 636 -22.15 20.22 -10.79
N SER A 637 -22.45 21.11 -9.85
CA SER A 637 -23.06 20.76 -8.57
C SER A 637 -24.51 20.32 -8.74
N LEU A 638 -24.76 19.05 -8.41
CA LEU A 638 -26.13 18.54 -8.39
C LEU A 638 -26.93 19.07 -7.19
N ALA A 639 -26.27 19.26 -6.05
CA ALA A 639 -26.90 19.64 -4.79
C ALA A 639 -26.04 20.70 -4.10
N TRP A 640 -26.25 21.98 -4.44
CA TRP A 640 -25.45 23.07 -3.87
C TRP A 640 -25.84 23.37 -2.41
N ASP A 641 -27.03 23.94 -2.19
CA ASP A 641 -27.55 24.27 -0.85
C ASP A 641 -28.67 23.34 -0.37
N ALA A 642 -29.27 22.57 -1.29
CA ALA A 642 -30.41 21.70 -1.02
C ALA A 642 -30.26 20.37 -1.77
N PRO A 643 -30.73 19.27 -1.19
CA PRO A 643 -30.67 17.98 -1.86
C PRO A 643 -31.67 17.94 -3.02
N VAL A 644 -31.34 17.19 -4.06
CA VAL A 644 -32.23 16.86 -5.17
C VAL A 644 -32.88 15.51 -4.90
N THR A 645 -34.17 15.36 -5.18
CA THR A 645 -34.87 14.09 -4.98
C THR A 645 -35.05 13.36 -6.31
N ALA A 646 -34.47 12.16 -6.43
CA ALA A 646 -34.81 11.22 -7.50
C ALA A 646 -36.09 10.46 -7.13
N ARG A 647 -37.05 10.37 -8.04
CA ARG A 647 -38.34 9.70 -7.80
C ARG A 647 -38.54 8.54 -8.78
N PRO A 648 -39.23 7.45 -8.39
CA PRO A 648 -39.59 6.39 -9.33
C PRO A 648 -40.31 6.96 -10.56
N GLY A 649 -39.84 6.63 -11.76
CA GLY A 649 -40.37 7.14 -13.03
C GLY A 649 -39.97 8.58 -13.39
N SER A 650 -39.27 9.31 -12.52
CA SER A 650 -38.79 10.67 -12.76
C SER A 650 -37.32 10.81 -12.33
N PRO A 651 -36.38 10.29 -13.14
CA PRO A 651 -34.96 10.32 -12.83
C PRO A 651 -34.39 11.74 -12.83
N VAL A 652 -33.34 11.94 -12.05
CA VAL A 652 -32.53 13.16 -12.08
C VAL A 652 -31.54 13.06 -13.23
N ARG A 653 -31.67 13.91 -14.24
CA ARG A 653 -30.85 13.88 -15.46
C ARG A 653 -29.92 15.08 -15.53
N ARG A 654 -28.69 14.86 -15.96
CA ARG A 654 -27.71 15.91 -16.27
C ARG A 654 -26.90 15.54 -17.50
N ARG A 655 -26.42 16.59 -18.18
CA ARG A 655 -25.45 16.51 -19.28
C ARG A 655 -24.33 17.49 -18.98
N VAL A 656 -23.10 17.07 -19.19
CA VAL A 656 -21.93 17.98 -19.19
C VAL A 656 -21.14 17.71 -20.45
N THR A 657 -20.68 18.77 -21.10
CA THR A 657 -19.70 18.69 -22.19
C THR A 657 -18.41 19.35 -21.74
N VAL A 658 -17.28 18.72 -22.01
CA VAL A 658 -15.95 19.28 -21.81
C VAL A 658 -15.21 19.28 -23.14
N PHE A 659 -14.68 20.42 -23.54
CA PHE A 659 -13.67 20.50 -24.59
C PHE A 659 -12.29 20.41 -23.98
N VAL A 660 -11.45 19.58 -24.58
CA VAL A 660 -10.07 19.34 -24.15
C VAL A 660 -9.17 19.82 -25.27
N ALA A 661 -8.40 20.88 -25.01
CA ALA A 661 -7.57 21.55 -25.99
C ALA A 661 -6.08 21.48 -25.63
N ASP A 662 -5.23 21.31 -26.63
CA ASP A 662 -3.81 21.62 -26.51
C ASP A 662 -3.64 23.15 -26.43
N GLY A 663 -2.77 23.62 -25.55
CA GLY A 663 -2.46 25.05 -25.40
C GLY A 663 -3.45 25.82 -24.52
N ILE A 664 -3.26 27.15 -24.49
CA ILE A 664 -4.08 28.09 -23.72
C ILE A 664 -5.02 28.82 -24.68
N LEU A 665 -6.34 28.63 -24.56
CA LEU A 665 -7.33 29.29 -25.40
C LEU A 665 -7.65 30.70 -24.88
N SER A 666 -7.94 31.63 -25.80
CA SER A 666 -8.48 32.94 -25.44
C SER A 666 -9.98 32.87 -25.17
N THR A 667 -10.54 33.86 -24.46
CA THR A 667 -12.00 33.95 -24.27
C THR A 667 -12.75 33.97 -25.59
N THR A 668 -12.22 34.65 -26.61
CA THR A 668 -12.83 34.68 -27.96
C THR A 668 -12.90 33.28 -28.58
N ASP A 669 -11.81 32.50 -28.51
CA ASP A 669 -11.80 31.13 -29.04
C ASP A 669 -12.83 30.24 -28.33
N ILE A 670 -13.00 30.46 -27.03
CA ILE A 670 -13.97 29.72 -26.19
C ILE A 670 -15.41 30.10 -26.53
N GLU A 671 -15.70 31.38 -26.71
CA GLU A 671 -17.01 31.86 -27.12
C GLU A 671 -17.38 31.31 -28.52
N ASP A 672 -16.43 31.33 -29.46
CA ASP A 672 -16.63 30.73 -30.79
C ASP A 672 -16.88 29.22 -30.71
N LEU A 673 -16.11 28.50 -29.88
CA LEU A 673 -16.23 27.06 -29.67
C LEU A 673 -17.58 26.66 -29.05
N THR A 674 -18.06 27.44 -28.08
CA THR A 674 -19.31 27.17 -27.36
C THR A 674 -20.54 27.56 -28.19
N ASN A 675 -20.47 28.64 -28.99
CA ASN A 675 -21.56 29.06 -29.87
C ASN A 675 -21.82 28.06 -31.02
N GLN A 676 -20.78 27.37 -31.51
CA GLN A 676 -20.92 26.32 -32.53
C GLN A 676 -21.71 25.09 -32.05
N GLN A 677 -22.03 24.96 -30.75
CA GLN A 677 -22.92 23.91 -30.24
C GLN A 677 -24.41 24.14 -30.56
N GLY A 678 -24.79 25.36 -30.95
CA GLY A 678 -26.19 25.75 -31.20
C GLY A 678 -26.77 25.33 -32.55
N GLU A 679 -25.96 24.86 -33.51
CA GLU A 679 -26.45 24.39 -34.81
C GLU A 679 -26.32 22.86 -34.94
N PRO A 680 -27.43 22.12 -35.06
CA PRO A 680 -27.36 20.73 -35.48
C PRO A 680 -26.96 20.69 -36.97
N SER A 681 -25.85 20.00 -37.27
CA SER A 681 -25.55 19.51 -38.62
C SER A 681 -25.69 18.00 -38.70
#